data_AF-A0A819JSE4-F1
#
_entry.id   AF-A0A819JSE4-F1
#
_cell.length_a   1.000
_cell.length_b   1.000
_cell.length_c   1.000
_cell.angle_alpha   90.00
_cell.angle_beta   90.00
_cell.angle_gamma   90.00
#
_symmetry.space_group_name_H-M   'P 1'
#
loop_
_entity.id
_entity.type
_entity.pdbx_description
1 polymer ?
#
loop_
_entity_poly.entity_id
_entity_poly.type
_entity_poly.pdbx_seq_one_letter_code
_entity_poly.pdbx_strand_id
1 'polypeptide(L)'
;TTLGLNDEIKHKYKPSELHFPSVAKRLKWNELLIIDWIDIDPHSQEYSFLKELGVREVPDLHKLINRIDEEHQNGSKIKTDYQLPKSLVFFAEHFQEHYSKLWKKSKIKKPFLPSSIPDVNHSTEVVLITPETVFKEPSPLFPSLLPDVIRCFSRYFNIDLLGVKNHPSLSIAFDALIEKRNQLLTFQTATKYFTYFNKLDGLNTTFIQKISNIPFIPLSETNIYVKPSQVFIRSKSSTIDKISQDNNNNNNTFDDVAARGLIDYIDYGPEANSFLLSIGVLHYPSAENLADLLIERQQTYFNQNKDNNEELISAKVRFYTNCLKQLSAVSNVTQQLYVEPLRSRLINKPWCLAYQALERSDGTKYQIFKIAKPSDIYLDDDHQSAIDLRPLCAPDEPELIKLYEKFGSKWISECVKRTLVHRGKCIITDRSKKLRDRIHHRLDMLFVNNRGECMKNIDEKRIELLRKQFSIYEAEGIQCQLTFQNRTITLSSTECSSCALEYERNQVCLYIHKDIPTLDYIDIATELTRFVYKKPLDTLVHSISDKLASPLETLKRRGIPVDRLLKNPEQQPIKLSLQIPQIKTEENKQIQAVQQQQPEAQQIQRCHQQESQEQVIPKQKQALQQQEQTLQVEKLQQYHQQEFQKQLNKQQEQYQQNLQTPRGLFQSLKDLLVPIQLPSSSSSSPALPIPSQSQSVENISSTIERNRIDHFGRYKSTDDADIDKMIRTTRSYSQMEFNQTEHSRNENNTSCEFVPAANMIRYDKLFHGIPLYIDRNVKLTNILIDQGKQLAWLLSGLAKQVFNIPVETMHLFRDIESARIAFNSNGALFFNLRYYEQVFFDDFKLYLQNSTSLSSSTPIVRKIVNFYFMVTCHELSHNIDSNHDLNFINRFEKVSVRFMDEKDAFLSRFSFQGL
;
A
#
# COMPACT_ATOMS: atom_id res chain seq x y z
N THR A 1 -89.42 27.57 -63.61
CA THR A 1 -88.88 26.41 -62.87
C THR A 1 -87.40 26.28 -63.19
N THR A 2 -86.54 27.22 -62.77
CA THR A 2 -85.79 27.25 -61.49
C THR A 2 -84.96 25.99 -61.20
N LEU A 3 -83.64 26.22 -60.99
CA LEU A 3 -82.63 25.43 -60.27
C LEU A 3 -81.95 24.32 -61.09
N GLY A 4 -80.62 24.26 -61.27
CA GLY A 4 -79.52 25.10 -60.81
C GLY A 4 -78.23 24.60 -61.48
N LEU A 5 -77.40 25.53 -61.96
CA LEU A 5 -76.01 25.29 -62.37
C LEU A 5 -75.22 24.90 -61.12
N ASN A 6 -75.02 23.60 -60.89
CA ASN A 6 -73.91 23.15 -60.06
C ASN A 6 -72.69 23.07 -60.97
N ASP A 7 -71.96 24.18 -61.06
CA ASP A 7 -70.55 24.17 -61.44
C ASP A 7 -69.82 23.33 -60.39
N GLU A 8 -69.79 22.01 -60.58
CA GLU A 8 -68.80 21.16 -59.94
C GLU A 8 -67.44 21.70 -60.41
N ILE A 9 -66.73 22.36 -59.50
CA ILE A 9 -65.35 22.76 -59.69
C ILE A 9 -64.57 21.49 -60.05
N LYS A 10 -64.36 21.24 -61.35
CA LYS A 10 -63.48 20.18 -61.83
C LYS A 10 -62.07 20.60 -61.43
N HIS A 11 -61.67 20.22 -60.22
CA HIS A 11 -60.32 20.43 -59.72
C HIS A 11 -59.34 19.80 -60.71
N LYS A 12 -58.55 20.65 -61.37
CA LYS A 12 -57.48 20.22 -62.27
C LYS A 12 -56.26 19.89 -61.41
N TYR A 13 -55.83 18.64 -61.46
CA TYR A 13 -54.63 18.19 -60.78
C TYR A 13 -53.44 18.21 -61.73
N LYS A 14 -52.27 18.56 -61.21
CA LYS A 14 -51.01 18.33 -61.94
C LYS A 14 -50.72 16.82 -61.94
N PRO A 15 -50.07 16.27 -62.99
CA PRO A 15 -49.65 14.86 -62.96
C PRO A 15 -48.86 14.51 -61.69
N SER A 16 -48.02 15.43 -61.22
CA SER A 16 -47.25 15.32 -59.97
C SER A 16 -48.06 15.25 -58.67
N GLU A 17 -49.38 15.47 -58.73
CA GLU A 17 -50.29 15.36 -57.59
C GLU A 17 -51.08 14.05 -57.59
N LEU A 18 -51.04 13.32 -58.71
CA LEU A 18 -51.76 12.06 -58.93
C LEU A 18 -50.84 10.85 -58.70
N HIS A 19 -51.44 9.73 -58.32
CA HIS A 19 -50.76 8.46 -58.08
C HIS A 19 -51.38 7.35 -58.95
N PHE A 20 -50.66 6.25 -59.15
CA PHE A 20 -51.23 5.09 -59.82
C PHE A 20 -52.28 4.39 -58.91
N PRO A 21 -53.38 3.84 -59.47
CA PRO A 21 -54.44 3.21 -58.67
C PRO A 21 -53.97 1.99 -57.88
N SER A 22 -52.93 1.30 -58.37
CA SER A 22 -52.26 0.21 -57.67
C SER A 22 -51.74 0.64 -56.28
N VAL A 23 -51.31 1.90 -56.14
CA VAL A 23 -50.80 2.48 -54.89
C VAL A 23 -51.92 2.63 -53.86
N ALA A 24 -53.05 3.22 -54.26
CA ALA A 24 -54.22 3.38 -53.38
C ALA A 24 -54.84 2.03 -52.98
N LYS A 25 -54.93 1.09 -53.93
CA LYS A 25 -55.39 -0.29 -53.66
C LYS A 25 -54.51 -1.00 -52.63
N ARG A 26 -53.18 -0.91 -52.77
CA ARG A 26 -52.21 -1.54 -51.85
C ARG A 26 -52.23 -0.91 -50.45
N LEU A 27 -52.34 0.42 -50.37
CA LEU A 27 -52.42 1.15 -49.10
C LEU A 27 -53.82 1.08 -48.44
N LYS A 28 -54.85 0.68 -49.19
CA LYS A 28 -56.27 0.86 -48.83
C LYS A 28 -56.57 2.31 -48.43
N TRP A 29 -56.07 3.25 -49.24
CA TRP A 29 -56.16 4.70 -49.00
C TRP A 29 -57.10 5.35 -50.02
N ASN A 30 -58.38 5.43 -49.66
CA ASN A 30 -59.43 5.92 -50.56
C ASN A 30 -59.32 7.41 -50.91
N GLU A 31 -58.74 8.21 -50.01
CA GLU A 31 -58.56 9.66 -50.17
C GLU A 31 -57.29 10.03 -50.96
N LEU A 32 -56.47 9.04 -51.33
CA LEU A 32 -55.28 9.29 -52.14
C LEU A 32 -55.70 9.65 -53.56
N LEU A 33 -55.27 10.82 -54.05
CA LEU A 33 -55.54 11.27 -55.41
C LEU A 33 -54.87 10.32 -56.41
N ILE A 34 -55.68 9.60 -57.18
CA ILE A 34 -55.24 8.65 -58.20
C ILE A 34 -55.68 9.09 -59.58
N ILE A 35 -54.97 8.62 -60.61
CA ILE A 35 -55.47 8.69 -61.99
C ILE A 35 -56.69 7.76 -62.14
N ASP A 36 -57.73 8.22 -62.83
CA ASP A 36 -58.90 7.39 -63.14
C ASP A 36 -58.59 6.52 -64.38
N TRP A 37 -57.80 5.47 -64.17
CA TRP A 37 -57.38 4.54 -65.22
C TRP A 37 -57.22 3.13 -64.66
N ILE A 38 -58.01 2.17 -65.15
CA ILE A 38 -58.04 0.82 -64.61
C ILE A 38 -56.80 0.01 -65.05
N ASP A 39 -56.10 -0.56 -64.06
CA ASP A 39 -55.13 -1.66 -64.18
C ASP A 39 -54.06 -1.50 -65.28
N ILE A 40 -53.39 -0.33 -65.29
CA ILE A 40 -52.20 -0.10 -66.12
C ILE A 40 -51.10 -1.09 -65.73
N ASP A 41 -50.63 -1.88 -66.69
CA ASP A 41 -49.48 -2.77 -66.53
C ASP A 41 -48.22 -1.95 -66.21
N PRO A 42 -47.52 -2.19 -65.07
CA PRO A 42 -46.27 -1.53 -64.72
C PRO A 42 -45.16 -1.64 -65.78
N HIS A 43 -45.24 -2.60 -66.70
CA HIS A 43 -44.28 -2.80 -67.78
C HIS A 43 -44.69 -2.17 -69.12
N SER A 44 -45.83 -1.48 -69.17
CA SER A 44 -46.34 -0.85 -70.39
C SER A 44 -45.61 0.46 -70.76
N GLN A 45 -45.67 0.83 -72.04
CA GLN A 45 -45.15 2.11 -72.52
C GLN A 45 -45.97 3.28 -71.95
N GLU A 46 -47.27 3.08 -71.76
CA GLU A 46 -48.21 4.02 -71.16
C GLU A 46 -47.85 4.32 -69.70
N TYR A 47 -47.50 3.29 -68.92
CA TYR A 47 -47.02 3.46 -67.54
C TYR A 47 -45.74 4.30 -67.49
N SER A 48 -44.79 3.98 -68.38
CA SER A 48 -43.51 4.69 -68.49
C SER A 48 -43.73 6.17 -68.86
N PHE A 49 -44.65 6.43 -69.80
CA PHE A 49 -45.01 7.79 -70.21
C PHE A 49 -45.69 8.58 -69.08
N LEU A 50 -46.64 7.99 -68.35
CA LEU A 50 -47.30 8.65 -67.21
C LEU A 50 -46.32 8.96 -66.07
N LYS A 51 -45.36 8.06 -65.84
CA LYS A 51 -44.26 8.29 -64.90
C LYS A 51 -43.38 9.46 -65.34
N GLU A 52 -43.08 9.56 -66.65
CA GLU A 52 -42.31 10.69 -67.21
C GLU A 52 -43.06 12.03 -67.09
N LEU A 53 -44.38 12.02 -67.25
CA LEU A 53 -45.24 13.18 -67.00
C LEU A 53 -45.30 13.60 -65.52
N GLY A 54 -44.90 12.72 -64.61
CA GLY A 54 -44.77 13.00 -63.19
C GLY A 54 -45.82 12.31 -62.30
N VAL A 55 -46.65 11.40 -62.83
CA VAL A 55 -47.56 10.59 -61.98
C VAL A 55 -46.72 9.77 -61.01
N ARG A 56 -47.07 9.83 -59.72
CA ARG A 56 -46.24 9.27 -58.66
C ARG A 56 -46.51 7.78 -58.43
N GLU A 57 -45.43 7.02 -58.32
CA GLU A 57 -45.46 5.60 -57.93
C GLU A 57 -45.56 5.42 -56.41
N VAL A 58 -45.27 6.47 -55.65
CA VAL A 58 -45.30 6.46 -54.19
C VAL A 58 -45.85 7.77 -53.63
N PRO A 59 -46.57 7.77 -52.49
CA PRO A 59 -47.02 9.00 -51.84
C PRO A 59 -45.87 9.90 -51.39
N ASP A 60 -46.17 11.17 -51.13
CA ASP A 60 -45.22 12.07 -50.46
C ASP A 60 -44.86 11.54 -49.06
N LEU A 61 -43.58 11.63 -48.69
CA LEU A 61 -43.07 11.10 -47.42
C LEU A 61 -43.79 11.69 -46.19
N HIS A 62 -44.11 13.00 -46.20
CA HIS A 62 -44.84 13.62 -45.09
C HIS A 62 -46.29 13.16 -45.02
N LYS A 63 -46.94 12.99 -46.18
CA LYS A 63 -48.31 12.47 -46.25
C LYS A 63 -48.38 11.02 -45.78
N LEU A 64 -47.42 10.20 -46.18
CA LEU A 64 -47.34 8.80 -45.75
C LEU A 64 -47.12 8.67 -44.24
N ILE A 65 -46.26 9.51 -43.66
CA ILE A 65 -46.03 9.54 -42.20
C ILE A 65 -47.28 9.99 -41.43
N ASN A 66 -48.00 10.99 -41.93
CA ASN A 66 -49.28 11.38 -41.33
C ASN A 66 -50.29 10.24 -41.39
N ARG A 67 -50.31 9.49 -42.50
CA ARG A 67 -51.18 8.33 -42.63
C ARG A 67 -50.83 7.20 -41.67
N ILE A 68 -49.54 6.97 -41.42
CA ILE A 68 -49.08 6.00 -40.40
C ILE A 68 -49.63 6.38 -39.02
N ASP A 69 -49.60 7.66 -38.67
CA ASP A 69 -50.16 8.20 -37.43
C ASP A 69 -51.69 7.99 -37.36
N GLU A 70 -52.43 8.35 -38.41
CA GLU A 70 -53.87 8.10 -38.49
C GLU A 70 -54.24 6.61 -38.32
N GLU A 71 -53.54 5.72 -39.04
CA GLU A 71 -53.75 4.27 -38.95
C GLU A 71 -53.44 3.73 -37.54
N HIS A 72 -52.42 4.28 -36.88
CA HIS A 72 -52.09 3.95 -35.50
C HIS A 72 -53.16 4.44 -34.51
N GLN A 73 -53.67 5.67 -34.66
CA GLN A 73 -54.72 6.20 -33.78
C GLN A 73 -56.04 5.43 -33.92
N ASN A 74 -56.36 4.96 -35.13
CA ASN A 74 -57.59 4.22 -35.42
C ASN A 74 -57.49 2.71 -35.11
N GLY A 75 -56.28 2.18 -34.89
CA GLY A 75 -56.02 0.77 -34.59
C GLY A 75 -56.01 0.45 -33.10
N SER A 76 -55.92 -0.85 -32.76
CA SER A 76 -55.63 -1.27 -31.38
C SER A 76 -54.21 -0.83 -31.01
N LYS A 77 -54.06 -0.22 -29.83
CA LYS A 77 -52.76 0.18 -29.27
C LYS A 77 -52.18 -0.84 -28.29
N ILE A 78 -52.90 -1.94 -28.04
CA ILE A 78 -52.45 -2.99 -27.11
C ILE A 78 -51.41 -3.86 -27.81
N LYS A 79 -50.25 -4.04 -27.18
CA LYS A 79 -49.10 -4.76 -27.76
C LYS A 79 -49.43 -6.16 -28.30
N THR A 80 -50.33 -6.92 -27.66
CA THR A 80 -50.70 -8.28 -28.10
C THR A 80 -51.52 -8.30 -29.38
N ASP A 81 -52.31 -7.25 -29.62
CA ASP A 81 -53.30 -7.16 -30.69
C ASP A 81 -52.91 -6.09 -31.73
N TYR A 82 -51.69 -5.55 -31.61
CA TYR A 82 -51.22 -4.44 -32.42
C TYR A 82 -50.97 -4.89 -33.86
N GLN A 83 -51.65 -4.26 -34.81
CA GLN A 83 -51.40 -4.46 -36.24
C GLN A 83 -50.53 -3.34 -36.77
N LEU A 84 -49.46 -3.71 -37.50
CA LEU A 84 -48.62 -2.71 -38.14
C LEU A 84 -49.43 -1.89 -39.15
N PRO A 85 -49.31 -0.54 -39.14
CA PRO A 85 -49.89 0.31 -40.16
C PRO A 85 -49.50 -0.16 -41.57
N LYS A 86 -50.45 -0.27 -42.48
CA LYS A 86 -50.19 -0.67 -43.88
C LYS A 86 -49.29 0.33 -44.56
N SER A 87 -49.45 1.61 -44.20
CA SER A 87 -48.60 2.69 -44.67
C SER A 87 -47.15 2.56 -44.20
N LEU A 88 -46.90 1.95 -43.03
CA LEU A 88 -45.56 1.68 -42.52
C LEU A 88 -44.91 0.51 -43.29
N VAL A 89 -45.68 -0.55 -43.58
CA VAL A 89 -45.19 -1.67 -44.39
C VAL A 89 -44.85 -1.21 -45.80
N PHE A 90 -45.73 -0.41 -46.42
CA PHE A 90 -45.47 0.18 -47.74
C PHE A 90 -44.25 1.10 -47.74
N PHE A 91 -44.08 1.90 -46.69
CA PHE A 91 -42.88 2.72 -46.49
C PHE A 91 -41.63 1.86 -46.45
N ALA A 92 -41.65 0.76 -45.69
CA ALA A 92 -40.51 -0.14 -45.55
C ALA A 92 -40.10 -0.77 -46.90
N GLU A 93 -41.08 -1.20 -47.69
CA GLU A 93 -40.90 -1.82 -49.00
C GLU A 93 -40.23 -0.91 -50.03
N HIS A 94 -40.64 0.36 -50.09
CA HIS A 94 -40.20 1.29 -51.14
C HIS A 94 -39.12 2.26 -50.65
N PHE A 95 -38.58 2.06 -49.44
CA PHE A 95 -37.62 2.99 -48.84
C PHE A 95 -36.34 3.14 -49.65
N GLN A 96 -35.71 2.02 -50.01
CA GLN A 96 -34.40 2.04 -50.64
C GLN A 96 -34.44 2.72 -52.02
N GLU A 97 -35.49 2.44 -52.80
CA GLU A 97 -35.67 2.93 -54.17
C GLU A 97 -36.13 4.40 -54.21
N HIS A 98 -37.11 4.79 -53.37
CA HIS A 98 -37.78 6.09 -53.50
C HIS A 98 -37.51 7.07 -52.35
N TYR A 99 -37.40 6.60 -51.10
CA TYR A 99 -37.32 7.50 -49.94
C TYR A 99 -35.90 7.73 -49.41
N SER A 100 -34.94 6.85 -49.69
CA SER A 100 -33.58 6.88 -49.12
C SER A 100 -32.83 8.21 -49.39
N LYS A 101 -32.98 8.77 -50.60
CA LYS A 101 -32.38 10.04 -51.00
C LYS A 101 -33.05 11.25 -50.33
N LEU A 102 -34.36 11.18 -50.13
CA LEU A 102 -35.16 12.22 -49.47
C LEU A 102 -34.91 12.21 -47.96
N TRP A 103 -34.77 11.02 -47.37
CA TRP A 103 -34.53 10.81 -45.95
C TRP A 103 -33.28 11.53 -45.45
N LYS A 104 -32.15 11.43 -46.18
CA LYS A 104 -30.90 12.12 -45.80
C LYS A 104 -31.02 13.64 -45.78
N LYS A 105 -32.02 14.21 -46.46
CA LYS A 105 -32.25 15.66 -46.58
C LYS A 105 -33.46 16.12 -45.77
N SER A 106 -34.25 15.20 -45.21
CA SER A 106 -35.49 15.51 -44.52
C SER A 106 -35.24 15.77 -43.03
N LYS A 107 -35.94 16.76 -42.46
CA LYS A 107 -35.95 17.04 -41.01
C LYS A 107 -37.26 16.53 -40.40
N ILE A 108 -37.55 15.24 -40.59
CA ILE A 108 -38.79 14.65 -40.09
C ILE A 108 -38.68 14.53 -38.57
N LYS A 109 -39.42 15.38 -37.86
CA LYS A 109 -39.53 15.35 -36.39
C LYS A 109 -40.79 14.64 -35.90
N LYS A 110 -41.67 14.21 -36.82
CA LYS A 110 -42.93 13.58 -36.44
C LYS A 110 -42.68 12.11 -36.04
N PRO A 111 -43.18 11.64 -34.88
CA PRO A 111 -43.08 10.24 -34.49
C PRO A 111 -43.91 9.34 -35.40
N PHE A 112 -43.35 8.19 -35.81
CA PHE A 112 -44.05 7.25 -36.71
C PHE A 112 -43.64 5.79 -36.56
N LEU A 113 -42.63 5.49 -35.74
CA LEU A 113 -42.18 4.12 -35.50
C LEU A 113 -42.91 3.52 -34.30
N PRO A 114 -43.74 2.48 -34.47
CA PRO A 114 -44.41 1.80 -33.38
C PRO A 114 -43.40 1.16 -32.41
N SER A 115 -43.49 1.53 -31.15
CA SER A 115 -42.51 1.21 -30.13
C SER A 115 -43.18 0.91 -28.79
N SER A 116 -42.52 0.12 -27.95
CA SER A 116 -42.90 -0.09 -26.55
C SER A 116 -42.08 0.79 -25.62
N ILE A 117 -42.72 1.42 -24.65
CA ILE A 117 -42.06 2.20 -23.59
C ILE A 117 -41.64 1.24 -22.45
N PRO A 118 -40.47 1.46 -21.82
CA PRO A 118 -40.08 0.70 -20.64
C PRO A 118 -41.09 0.82 -19.49
N ASP A 119 -41.51 -0.32 -18.97
CA ASP A 119 -42.49 -0.45 -17.89
C ASP A 119 -42.05 0.24 -16.60
N VAL A 120 -42.62 1.41 -16.33
CA VAL A 120 -42.74 1.95 -14.97
C VAL A 120 -44.08 1.53 -14.35
N ASN A 121 -45.11 1.22 -15.15
CA ASN A 121 -46.48 0.95 -14.69
C ASN A 121 -47.24 -0.17 -15.46
N HIS A 122 -46.55 -1.16 -16.05
CA HIS A 122 -47.21 -2.20 -16.89
C HIS A 122 -48.00 -1.64 -18.09
N SER A 123 -47.50 -0.58 -18.72
CA SER A 123 -48.15 0.00 -19.90
C SER A 123 -47.90 -0.88 -21.11
N THR A 124 -48.90 -1.67 -21.49
CA THR A 124 -48.90 -2.50 -22.72
C THR A 124 -49.22 -1.70 -23.98
N GLU A 125 -49.25 -0.37 -23.88
CA GLU A 125 -49.58 0.52 -24.99
C GLU A 125 -48.39 0.71 -25.93
N VAL A 126 -48.67 0.59 -27.23
CA VAL A 126 -47.75 0.91 -28.32
C VAL A 126 -47.87 2.39 -28.62
N VAL A 127 -46.73 3.06 -28.73
CA VAL A 127 -46.65 4.49 -29.06
C VAL A 127 -45.80 4.70 -30.30
N LEU A 128 -46.02 5.81 -31.00
CA LEU A 128 -45.17 6.22 -32.12
C LEU A 128 -44.00 7.07 -31.63
N ILE A 129 -42.79 6.73 -32.06
CA ILE A 129 -41.55 7.38 -31.64
C ILE A 129 -40.71 7.79 -32.85
N THR A 130 -39.88 8.80 -32.67
CA THR A 130 -38.91 9.24 -33.67
C THR A 130 -37.67 8.32 -33.72
N PRO A 131 -37.04 8.15 -34.89
CA PRO A 131 -35.85 7.31 -35.04
C PRO A 131 -34.68 7.64 -34.09
N GLU A 132 -34.51 8.91 -33.71
CA GLU A 132 -33.40 9.37 -32.87
C GLU A 132 -33.51 8.93 -31.39
N THR A 133 -34.71 8.61 -30.94
CA THR A 133 -35.03 8.37 -29.51
C THR A 133 -35.49 6.94 -29.24
N VAL A 134 -35.42 6.06 -30.23
CA VAL A 134 -35.83 4.66 -30.15
C VAL A 134 -34.67 3.74 -30.48
N PHE A 135 -34.64 2.58 -29.85
CA PHE A 135 -33.60 1.56 -30.04
C PHE A 135 -34.19 0.24 -30.52
N LYS A 136 -33.38 -0.61 -31.17
CA LYS A 136 -33.85 -1.92 -31.62
C LYS A 136 -34.00 -2.89 -30.45
N GLU A 137 -33.04 -2.88 -29.52
CA GLU A 137 -33.03 -3.78 -28.38
C GLU A 137 -33.82 -3.21 -27.19
N PRO A 138 -34.40 -4.07 -26.35
CA PRO A 138 -35.08 -3.65 -25.14
C PRO A 138 -34.16 -2.88 -24.18
N SER A 139 -34.61 -1.70 -23.74
CA SER A 139 -33.92 -0.89 -22.74
C SER A 139 -34.86 -0.63 -21.56
N PRO A 140 -34.38 -0.68 -20.29
CA PRO A 140 -35.17 -0.25 -19.15
C PRO A 140 -35.32 1.27 -19.05
N LEU A 141 -34.56 2.05 -19.82
CA LEU A 141 -34.53 3.52 -19.75
C LEU A 141 -35.16 4.19 -20.97
N PHE A 142 -35.07 3.56 -22.14
CA PHE A 142 -35.53 4.13 -23.40
C PHE A 142 -36.54 3.22 -24.10
N PRO A 143 -37.40 3.80 -24.95
CA PRO A 143 -38.30 3.03 -25.79
C PRO A 143 -37.58 2.12 -26.78
N SER A 144 -38.15 0.94 -27.02
CA SER A 144 -37.64 -0.05 -27.96
C SER A 144 -38.66 -0.33 -29.06
N LEU A 145 -38.18 -0.57 -30.28
CA LEU A 145 -39.04 -0.97 -31.39
C LEU A 145 -39.75 -2.29 -31.11
N LEU A 146 -40.96 -2.44 -31.66
CA LEU A 146 -41.64 -3.73 -31.64
C LEU A 146 -40.90 -4.75 -32.51
N PRO A 147 -40.84 -6.04 -32.11
CA PRO A 147 -40.20 -7.09 -32.91
C PRO A 147 -40.76 -7.19 -34.34
N ASP A 148 -42.06 -6.95 -34.51
CA ASP A 148 -42.71 -6.97 -35.81
C ASP A 148 -42.26 -5.81 -36.71
N VAL A 149 -41.98 -4.64 -36.12
CA VAL A 149 -41.43 -3.49 -36.85
C VAL A 149 -40.01 -3.82 -37.34
N ILE A 150 -39.17 -4.37 -36.46
CA ILE A 150 -37.81 -4.80 -36.82
C ILE A 150 -37.86 -5.85 -37.94
N ARG A 151 -38.73 -6.87 -37.81
CA ARG A 151 -38.92 -7.90 -38.84
C ARG A 151 -39.40 -7.32 -40.16
N CYS A 152 -40.31 -6.35 -40.12
CA CYS A 152 -40.83 -5.67 -41.30
C CYS A 152 -39.71 -4.93 -42.04
N PHE A 153 -38.92 -4.11 -41.34
CA PHE A 153 -37.83 -3.36 -41.97
C PHE A 153 -36.70 -4.27 -42.46
N SER A 154 -36.24 -5.22 -41.64
CA SER A 154 -35.15 -6.14 -41.99
C SER A 154 -35.44 -7.01 -43.22
N ARG A 155 -36.71 -7.19 -43.60
CA ARG A 155 -37.10 -7.88 -44.84
C ARG A 155 -36.73 -7.10 -46.10
N TYR A 156 -36.70 -5.77 -46.03
CA TYR A 156 -36.57 -4.89 -47.19
C TYR A 156 -35.27 -4.08 -47.19
N PHE A 157 -34.83 -3.55 -46.05
CA PHE A 157 -33.56 -2.83 -45.95
C PHE A 157 -33.03 -2.76 -44.51
N ASN A 158 -31.77 -2.32 -44.34
CA ASN A 158 -31.21 -2.11 -43.01
C ASN A 158 -31.81 -0.87 -42.33
N ILE A 159 -32.58 -1.08 -41.27
CA ILE A 159 -33.22 -0.01 -40.46
C ILE A 159 -32.23 1.03 -39.90
N ASP A 160 -30.92 0.71 -39.83
CA ASP A 160 -29.87 1.68 -39.48
C ASP A 160 -29.85 2.90 -40.40
N LEU A 161 -30.33 2.75 -41.64
CA LEU A 161 -30.47 3.85 -42.60
C LEU A 161 -31.48 4.91 -42.15
N LEU A 162 -32.40 4.56 -41.24
CA LEU A 162 -33.32 5.52 -40.59
C LEU A 162 -32.67 6.27 -39.42
N GLY A 163 -31.45 5.90 -39.01
CA GLY A 163 -30.78 6.46 -37.83
C GLY A 163 -31.12 5.76 -36.51
N VAL A 164 -31.88 4.67 -36.55
CA VAL A 164 -32.20 3.86 -35.36
C VAL A 164 -30.97 3.05 -34.96
N LYS A 165 -30.55 3.16 -33.70
CA LYS A 165 -29.40 2.41 -33.16
C LYS A 165 -29.85 1.11 -32.48
N ASN A 166 -28.94 0.14 -32.34
CA ASN A 166 -29.22 -1.11 -31.63
C ASN A 166 -29.53 -0.85 -30.14
N HIS A 167 -28.66 -0.09 -29.47
CA HIS A 167 -28.77 0.30 -28.07
C HIS A 167 -28.28 1.75 -27.87
N PRO A 168 -28.65 2.43 -26.77
CA PRO A 168 -28.06 3.72 -26.40
C PRO A 168 -26.56 3.57 -26.12
N SER A 169 -25.81 4.66 -26.23
CA SER A 169 -24.45 4.69 -25.69
C SER A 169 -24.50 4.75 -24.17
N LEU A 170 -23.47 4.19 -23.51
CA LEU A 170 -23.38 4.18 -22.06
C LEU A 170 -23.53 5.59 -21.45
N SER A 171 -22.96 6.63 -22.07
CA SER A 171 -23.11 8.01 -21.60
C SER A 171 -24.55 8.50 -21.62
N ILE A 172 -25.29 8.29 -22.72
CA ILE A 172 -26.69 8.74 -22.85
C ILE A 172 -27.56 8.03 -21.82
N ALA A 173 -27.32 6.72 -21.64
CA ALA A 173 -28.07 5.92 -20.68
C ALA A 173 -27.78 6.33 -19.23
N PHE A 174 -26.53 6.63 -18.91
CA PHE A 174 -26.15 7.11 -17.59
C PHE A 174 -26.71 8.51 -17.30
N ASP A 175 -26.64 9.44 -18.25
CA ASP A 175 -27.18 10.80 -18.08
C ASP A 175 -28.70 10.76 -17.82
N ALA A 176 -29.45 9.91 -18.54
CA ALA A 176 -30.87 9.70 -18.30
C ALA A 176 -31.17 9.07 -16.93
N LEU A 177 -30.32 8.14 -16.46
CA LEU A 177 -30.47 7.55 -15.13
C LEU A 177 -30.25 8.60 -14.03
N ILE A 178 -29.22 9.44 -14.16
CA ILE A 178 -28.91 10.47 -13.16
C ILE A 178 -30.02 11.53 -13.08
N GLU A 179 -30.55 11.97 -14.21
CA GLU A 179 -31.66 12.94 -14.26
C GLU A 179 -32.89 12.43 -13.49
N LYS A 180 -33.20 11.14 -13.61
CA LYS A 180 -34.38 10.51 -12.99
C LYS A 180 -34.04 9.60 -11.80
N ARG A 181 -32.85 9.79 -11.19
CA ARG A 181 -32.31 8.83 -10.20
C ARG A 181 -33.24 8.54 -9.03
N ASN A 182 -33.91 9.57 -8.49
CA ASN A 182 -34.79 9.41 -7.33
C ASN A 182 -36.07 8.62 -7.64
N GLN A 183 -36.43 8.50 -8.93
CA GLN A 183 -37.61 7.79 -9.39
C GLN A 183 -37.26 6.38 -9.88
N LEU A 184 -36.10 6.24 -10.53
CA LEU A 184 -35.71 5.02 -11.20
C LEU A 184 -34.75 4.16 -10.38
N LEU A 185 -33.90 4.73 -9.54
CA LEU A 185 -32.76 4.04 -8.94
C LEU A 185 -32.96 3.80 -7.45
N THR A 186 -33.63 2.69 -7.14
CA THR A 186 -33.79 2.13 -5.79
C THR A 186 -32.90 0.89 -5.63
N PHE A 187 -32.67 0.42 -4.41
CA PHE A 187 -31.89 -0.82 -4.18
C PHE A 187 -32.43 -2.02 -4.98
N GLN A 188 -33.76 -2.16 -5.06
CA GLN A 188 -34.42 -3.25 -5.79
C GLN A 188 -34.27 -3.13 -7.31
N THR A 189 -34.23 -1.92 -7.84
CA THR A 189 -34.16 -1.68 -9.29
C THR A 189 -32.74 -1.51 -9.80
N ALA A 190 -31.78 -1.18 -8.92
CA ALA A 190 -30.36 -0.98 -9.24
C ALA A 190 -29.73 -2.18 -9.95
N THR A 191 -30.01 -3.41 -9.49
CA THR A 191 -29.56 -4.64 -10.18
C THR A 191 -29.95 -4.62 -11.66
N LYS A 192 -31.21 -4.28 -11.98
CA LYS A 192 -31.71 -4.26 -13.37
C LYS A 192 -30.94 -3.25 -14.23
N TYR A 193 -30.68 -2.05 -13.70
CA TYR A 193 -29.97 -1.00 -14.44
C TYR A 193 -28.48 -1.28 -14.59
N PHE A 194 -27.81 -1.76 -13.54
CA PHE A 194 -26.38 -2.07 -13.59
C PHE A 194 -26.10 -3.29 -14.49
N THR A 195 -26.94 -4.33 -14.44
CA THR A 195 -26.88 -5.44 -15.40
C THR A 195 -27.12 -4.97 -16.84
N TYR A 196 -28.00 -3.99 -17.04
CA TYR A 196 -28.20 -3.40 -18.37
C TYR A 196 -26.98 -2.61 -18.85
N PHE A 197 -26.38 -1.78 -17.99
CA PHE A 197 -25.18 -1.02 -18.32
C PHE A 197 -23.97 -1.89 -18.63
N ASN A 198 -23.87 -3.08 -18.00
CA ASN A 198 -22.81 -4.03 -18.33
C ASN A 198 -22.84 -4.51 -19.79
N LYS A 199 -23.99 -4.43 -20.46
CA LYS A 199 -24.17 -4.83 -21.86
C LYS A 199 -23.89 -3.71 -22.86
N LEU A 200 -23.70 -2.47 -22.40
CA LEU A 200 -23.55 -1.32 -23.27
C LEU A 200 -22.07 -1.03 -23.56
N ASP A 201 -21.78 -0.75 -24.83
CA ASP A 201 -20.47 -0.23 -25.23
C ASP A 201 -20.29 1.25 -24.85
N GLY A 202 -19.04 1.64 -24.63
CA GLY A 202 -18.65 3.03 -24.38
C GLY A 202 -18.00 3.28 -23.02
N LEU A 203 -17.62 2.23 -22.29
CA LEU A 203 -16.79 2.34 -21.10
C LEU A 203 -15.39 2.81 -21.50
N ASN A 204 -15.03 4.03 -21.11
CA ASN A 204 -13.72 4.63 -21.36
C ASN A 204 -13.26 5.42 -20.14
N THR A 205 -11.99 5.83 -20.15
CA THR A 205 -11.38 6.53 -19.02
C THR A 205 -12.04 7.87 -18.70
N THR A 206 -12.52 8.61 -19.70
CA THR A 206 -13.21 9.90 -19.50
C THR A 206 -14.58 9.73 -18.85
N PHE A 207 -15.32 8.69 -19.23
CA PHE A 207 -16.59 8.32 -18.62
C PHE A 207 -16.38 7.89 -17.16
N ILE A 208 -15.40 7.02 -16.88
CA ILE A 208 -15.07 6.56 -15.52
C ILE A 208 -14.71 7.77 -14.63
N GLN A 209 -13.91 8.71 -15.12
CA GLN A 209 -13.58 9.93 -14.39
C GLN A 209 -14.79 10.83 -14.13
N LYS A 210 -15.74 10.91 -15.06
CA LYS A 210 -16.99 11.67 -14.88
C LYS A 210 -17.85 11.05 -13.78
N ILE A 211 -17.97 9.73 -13.73
CA ILE A 211 -18.87 9.03 -12.79
C ILE A 211 -18.25 8.77 -11.42
N SER A 212 -16.91 8.72 -11.30
CA SER A 212 -16.22 8.40 -10.04
C SER A 212 -16.58 9.34 -8.89
N ASN A 213 -16.91 10.59 -9.21
CA ASN A 213 -17.28 11.61 -8.23
C ASN A 213 -18.79 11.79 -8.03
N ILE A 214 -19.62 11.08 -8.79
CA ILE A 214 -21.08 11.21 -8.74
C ILE A 214 -21.64 10.15 -7.78
N PRO A 215 -22.41 10.53 -6.73
CA PRO A 215 -23.10 9.57 -5.91
C PRO A 215 -24.35 9.07 -6.63
N PHE A 216 -24.35 7.79 -7.01
CA PHE A 216 -25.49 7.13 -7.66
C PHE A 216 -25.73 5.70 -7.20
N ILE A 217 -24.81 5.08 -6.46
CA ILE A 217 -24.97 3.69 -6.01
C ILE A 217 -25.82 3.70 -4.73
N PRO A 218 -26.98 3.02 -4.68
CA PRO A 218 -27.77 2.94 -3.44
C PRO A 218 -27.06 2.05 -2.41
N LEU A 219 -27.11 2.43 -1.12
CA LEU A 219 -26.48 1.66 -0.04
C LEU A 219 -27.42 0.66 0.65
N SER A 220 -28.72 0.97 0.68
CA SER A 220 -29.75 0.12 1.27
C SER A 220 -31.13 0.61 0.80
N GLU A 221 -32.21 0.15 1.44
CA GLU A 221 -33.56 0.67 1.20
C GLU A 221 -33.73 2.16 1.56
N THR A 222 -32.75 2.76 2.23
CA THR A 222 -32.68 4.22 2.38
C THR A 222 -32.23 4.87 1.08
N ASN A 223 -32.88 5.95 0.63
CA ASN A 223 -32.53 6.77 -0.56
C ASN A 223 -31.18 7.52 -0.46
N ILE A 224 -30.16 6.88 0.13
CA ILE A 224 -28.80 7.39 0.25
C ILE A 224 -27.99 6.82 -0.92
N TYR A 225 -27.48 7.73 -1.75
CA TYR A 225 -26.59 7.40 -2.85
C TYR A 225 -25.15 7.71 -2.47
N VAL A 226 -24.24 6.82 -2.87
CA VAL A 226 -22.80 6.97 -2.62
C VAL A 226 -21.99 6.82 -3.90
N LYS A 227 -20.74 7.28 -3.80
CA LYS A 227 -19.77 7.24 -4.88
C LYS A 227 -19.15 5.84 -5.00
N PRO A 228 -18.64 5.46 -6.18
CA PRO A 228 -17.92 4.21 -6.36
C PRO A 228 -16.79 3.94 -5.36
N SER A 229 -16.04 4.97 -4.94
CA SER A 229 -14.93 4.82 -3.98
C SER A 229 -15.35 4.57 -2.53
N GLN A 230 -16.65 4.70 -2.23
CA GLN A 230 -17.21 4.64 -0.87
C GLN A 230 -17.95 3.34 -0.57
N VAL A 231 -18.01 2.42 -1.53
CA VAL A 231 -18.66 1.11 -1.44
C VAL A 231 -17.75 0.02 -1.96
N PHE A 232 -17.98 -1.20 -1.50
CA PHE A 232 -17.15 -2.35 -1.84
C PHE A 232 -18.01 -3.56 -2.18
N ILE A 233 -17.53 -4.41 -3.07
CA ILE A 233 -18.27 -5.62 -3.48
C ILE A 233 -17.81 -6.80 -2.65
N ARG A 234 -18.76 -7.47 -1.97
CA ARG A 234 -18.47 -8.67 -1.17
C ARG A 234 -17.91 -9.78 -2.06
N SER A 235 -16.71 -10.26 -1.74
CA SER A 235 -16.18 -11.47 -2.36
C SER A 235 -16.77 -12.69 -1.64
N LYS A 236 -17.52 -13.53 -2.36
CA LYS A 236 -18.09 -14.79 -1.86
C LYS A 236 -17.03 -15.85 -1.48
N SER A 237 -15.74 -15.51 -1.58
CA SER A 237 -14.61 -16.40 -1.34
C SER A 237 -13.92 -16.19 0.02
N SER A 238 -14.37 -15.24 0.85
CA SER A 238 -13.85 -15.16 2.23
C SER A 238 -14.22 -16.42 3.00
N THR A 239 -13.21 -17.11 3.52
CA THR A 239 -13.29 -18.39 4.25
C THR A 239 -14.26 -18.41 5.44
N ILE A 240 -14.80 -17.25 5.82
CA ILE A 240 -15.84 -17.06 6.84
C ILE A 240 -17.19 -17.63 6.37
N ASP A 241 -17.47 -17.65 5.06
CA ASP A 241 -18.77 -18.12 4.52
C ASP A 241 -18.88 -19.66 4.43
N LYS A 242 -17.79 -20.42 4.66
CA LYS A 242 -17.81 -21.91 4.61
C LYS A 242 -18.24 -22.59 5.92
N ILE A 243 -18.38 -21.84 7.02
CA ILE A 243 -18.84 -22.39 8.31
C ILE A 243 -20.38 -22.27 8.46
N SER A 244 -21.05 -21.57 7.54
CA SER A 244 -22.50 -21.32 7.61
C SER A 244 -23.21 -21.74 6.33
N GLN A 245 -23.04 -23.00 5.92
CA GLN A 245 -24.01 -23.68 5.06
C GLN A 245 -25.02 -24.43 5.91
N ASP A 246 -25.86 -23.66 6.62
CA ASP A 246 -27.19 -24.13 6.96
C ASP A 246 -28.19 -23.08 6.47
N ASN A 247 -29.13 -23.59 5.67
CA ASN A 247 -30.12 -22.84 4.92
C ASN A 247 -30.99 -21.99 5.85
N ASN A 248 -30.86 -20.66 5.79
CA ASN A 248 -31.96 -19.69 5.75
C ASN A 248 -31.40 -18.25 5.79
N ASN A 249 -32.17 -17.34 5.19
CA ASN A 249 -31.89 -15.92 4.96
C ASN A 249 -31.27 -15.16 6.16
N ASN A 250 -30.36 -14.24 5.86
CA ASN A 250 -29.84 -13.14 6.70
C ASN A 250 -28.87 -13.50 7.85
N ASN A 251 -27.80 -14.24 7.57
CA ASN A 251 -26.68 -14.32 8.53
C ASN A 251 -25.59 -13.30 8.17
N ASN A 252 -25.85 -12.02 8.46
CA ASN A 252 -24.76 -11.05 8.62
C ASN A 252 -23.85 -11.60 9.71
N THR A 253 -22.59 -11.85 9.39
CA THR A 253 -21.61 -12.21 10.42
C THR A 253 -21.50 -11.07 11.43
N PHE A 254 -21.11 -11.36 12.68
CA PHE A 254 -20.95 -10.30 13.69
C PHE A 254 -19.97 -9.21 13.22
N ASP A 255 -18.98 -9.60 12.41
CA ASP A 255 -18.04 -8.70 11.75
C ASP A 255 -18.70 -7.83 10.65
N ASP A 256 -19.72 -8.32 9.94
CA ASP A 256 -20.49 -7.52 8.96
C ASP A 256 -21.28 -6.41 9.64
N VAL A 257 -21.90 -6.73 10.79
CA VAL A 257 -22.63 -5.74 11.59
C VAL A 257 -21.66 -4.71 12.17
N ALA A 258 -20.46 -5.14 12.59
CA ALA A 258 -19.42 -4.24 13.04
C ALA A 258 -18.87 -3.37 11.91
N ALA A 259 -18.69 -3.89 10.70
CA ALA A 259 -18.14 -3.13 9.56
C ALA A 259 -19.07 -2.01 9.06
N ARG A 260 -20.39 -2.23 9.16
CA ARG A 260 -21.42 -1.34 8.62
C ARG A 260 -21.29 0.10 9.14
N GLY A 261 -21.38 1.06 8.22
CA GLY A 261 -21.23 2.49 8.54
C GLY A 261 -19.79 2.98 8.53
N LEU A 262 -18.79 2.08 8.57
CA LEU A 262 -17.40 2.42 8.25
C LEU A 262 -17.06 1.98 6.83
N ILE A 263 -17.15 0.67 6.57
CA ILE A 263 -16.93 0.05 5.26
C ILE A 263 -18.24 -0.61 4.84
N ASP A 264 -18.88 -0.07 3.81
CA ASP A 264 -20.17 -0.58 3.35
C ASP A 264 -19.99 -1.51 2.15
N TYR A 265 -20.48 -2.74 2.30
CA TYR A 265 -20.46 -3.74 1.25
C TYR A 265 -21.82 -3.82 0.53
N ILE A 266 -21.78 -4.01 -0.78
CA ILE A 266 -22.93 -4.19 -1.66
C ILE A 266 -22.79 -5.48 -2.47
N ASP A 267 -23.92 -6.07 -2.83
CA ASP A 267 -23.99 -7.16 -3.81
C ASP A 267 -25.27 -6.99 -4.65
N TYR A 268 -25.11 -6.67 -5.93
CA TYR A 268 -26.20 -6.51 -6.88
C TYR A 268 -26.34 -7.72 -7.84
N GLY A 269 -25.61 -8.80 -7.60
CA GLY A 269 -25.51 -9.94 -8.51
C GLY A 269 -24.32 -9.85 -9.47
N PRO A 270 -23.96 -10.95 -10.15
CA PRO A 270 -22.70 -11.07 -10.88
C PRO A 270 -22.56 -10.07 -12.03
N GLU A 271 -23.58 -9.89 -12.88
CA GLU A 271 -23.46 -8.97 -14.03
C GLU A 271 -23.45 -7.50 -13.59
N ALA A 272 -24.28 -7.13 -12.62
CA ALA A 272 -24.31 -5.79 -12.06
C ALA A 272 -22.98 -5.45 -11.36
N ASN A 273 -22.43 -6.39 -10.61
CA ASN A 273 -21.16 -6.22 -9.93
C ASN A 273 -19.98 -6.12 -10.92
N SER A 274 -20.00 -6.84 -12.05
CA SER A 274 -19.00 -6.72 -13.14
C SER A 274 -18.97 -5.29 -13.71
N PHE A 275 -20.15 -4.69 -13.92
CA PHE A 275 -20.22 -3.27 -14.32
C PHE A 275 -19.63 -2.35 -13.23
N LEU A 276 -19.99 -2.55 -11.96
CA LEU A 276 -19.49 -1.75 -10.85
C LEU A 276 -17.96 -1.85 -10.68
N LEU A 277 -17.38 -3.04 -10.88
CA LEU A 277 -15.93 -3.25 -10.90
C LEU A 277 -15.28 -2.49 -12.06
N SER A 278 -15.90 -2.55 -13.25
CA SER A 278 -15.41 -1.87 -14.46
C SER A 278 -15.36 -0.34 -14.32
N ILE A 279 -16.18 0.24 -13.43
CA ILE A 279 -16.18 1.68 -13.14
C ILE A 279 -15.35 2.08 -11.90
N GLY A 280 -14.66 1.12 -11.26
CA GLY A 280 -13.71 1.37 -10.18
C GLY A 280 -14.23 1.10 -8.76
N VAL A 281 -15.37 0.43 -8.58
CA VAL A 281 -15.74 -0.13 -7.27
C VAL A 281 -14.79 -1.29 -6.96
N LEU A 282 -14.24 -1.35 -5.75
CA LEU A 282 -13.27 -2.38 -5.37
C LEU A 282 -13.92 -3.47 -4.51
N HIS A 283 -13.24 -4.61 -4.35
CA HIS A 283 -13.64 -5.61 -3.35
C HIS A 283 -13.29 -5.21 -1.92
N TYR A 284 -12.21 -4.45 -1.76
CA TYR A 284 -11.71 -3.98 -0.49
C TYR A 284 -11.15 -2.56 -0.64
N PRO A 285 -11.25 -1.69 0.37
CA PRO A 285 -10.62 -0.38 0.31
C PRO A 285 -9.10 -0.49 0.13
N SER A 286 -8.56 0.30 -0.80
CA SER A 286 -7.12 0.58 -0.82
C SER A 286 -6.71 1.28 0.48
N ALA A 287 -5.41 1.32 0.80
CA ALA A 287 -4.94 2.01 2.01
C ALA A 287 -5.29 3.51 2.00
N GLU A 288 -5.25 4.16 0.83
CA GLU A 288 -5.66 5.56 0.68
C GLU A 288 -7.17 5.72 0.94
N ASN A 289 -8.01 4.88 0.33
CA ASN A 289 -9.45 4.92 0.54
C ASN A 289 -9.80 4.59 2.01
N LEU A 290 -9.10 3.63 2.62
CA LEU A 290 -9.30 3.25 4.02
C LEU A 290 -8.96 4.43 4.94
N ALA A 291 -7.82 5.10 4.73
CA ALA A 291 -7.44 6.27 5.49
C ALA A 291 -8.50 7.39 5.37
N ASP A 292 -9.01 7.63 4.16
CA ASP A 292 -10.08 8.60 3.93
C ASP A 292 -11.39 8.21 4.64
N LEU A 293 -11.77 6.93 4.61
CA LEU A 293 -12.95 6.43 5.33
C LEU A 293 -12.80 6.59 6.85
N LEU A 294 -11.62 6.29 7.41
CA LEU A 294 -11.35 6.49 8.85
C LEU A 294 -11.43 7.98 9.22
N ILE A 295 -10.95 8.89 8.37
CA ILE A 295 -11.03 10.34 8.62
C ILE A 295 -12.48 10.84 8.53
N GLU A 296 -13.23 10.42 7.50
CA GLU A 296 -14.55 10.97 7.17
C GLU A 296 -15.69 10.36 7.97
N ARG A 297 -15.66 9.05 8.23
CA ARG A 297 -16.80 8.30 8.79
C ARG A 297 -16.67 7.95 10.27
N GLN A 298 -15.51 8.17 10.91
CA GLN A 298 -15.32 7.76 12.32
C GLN A 298 -16.37 8.31 13.28
N GLN A 299 -16.78 9.58 13.13
CA GLN A 299 -17.79 10.19 14.00
C GLN A 299 -19.14 9.50 13.85
N THR A 300 -19.60 9.33 12.61
CA THR A 300 -20.88 8.66 12.34
C THR A 300 -20.86 7.21 12.78
N TYR A 301 -19.75 6.51 12.58
CA TYR A 301 -19.60 5.09 12.89
C TYR A 301 -19.77 4.79 14.39
N PHE A 302 -19.16 5.60 15.26
CA PHE A 302 -19.30 5.44 16.71
C PHE A 302 -20.58 6.10 17.27
N ASN A 303 -21.11 7.15 16.65
CA ASN A 303 -22.33 7.85 17.12
C ASN A 303 -23.66 7.20 16.70
N GLN A 304 -23.66 6.28 15.73
CA GLN A 304 -24.87 5.59 15.26
C GLN A 304 -25.53 4.71 16.34
N ASN A 305 -24.83 4.38 17.43
CA ASN A 305 -25.35 3.56 18.51
C ASN A 305 -26.00 4.47 19.59
N LYS A 306 -27.31 4.72 19.47
CA LYS A 306 -28.10 5.30 20.57
C LYS A 306 -28.41 4.26 21.66
N ASP A 307 -28.29 2.97 21.34
CA ASP A 307 -28.46 1.86 22.26
C ASP A 307 -27.09 1.42 22.78
N ASN A 308 -26.91 1.46 24.11
CA ASN A 308 -25.68 1.12 24.83
C ASN A 308 -25.41 -0.39 24.81
N ASN A 309 -25.36 -1.03 23.64
CA ASN A 309 -24.94 -2.42 23.52
C ASN A 309 -23.41 -2.49 23.56
N GLU A 310 -22.86 -2.84 24.73
CA GLU A 310 -21.42 -2.96 24.97
C GLU A 310 -20.74 -3.96 24.01
N GLU A 311 -21.43 -5.05 23.64
CA GLU A 311 -20.90 -6.08 22.74
C GLU A 311 -20.66 -5.52 21.33
N LEU A 312 -21.64 -4.77 20.80
CA LEU A 312 -21.51 -4.13 19.49
C LEU A 312 -20.42 -3.06 19.48
N ILE A 313 -20.30 -2.27 20.55
CA ILE A 313 -19.24 -1.27 20.68
C ILE A 313 -17.86 -1.96 20.67
N SER A 314 -17.70 -3.04 21.43
CA SER A 314 -16.44 -3.79 21.47
C SER A 314 -16.07 -4.38 20.10
N ALA A 315 -17.04 -4.90 19.35
CA ALA A 315 -16.81 -5.39 17.99
C ALA A 315 -16.47 -4.28 17.01
N LYS A 316 -17.13 -3.12 17.10
CA LYS A 316 -16.79 -1.93 16.32
C LYS A 316 -15.37 -1.45 16.58
N VAL A 317 -14.96 -1.43 17.84
CA VAL A 317 -13.58 -1.10 18.26
C VAL A 317 -12.60 -2.11 17.68
N ARG A 318 -12.87 -3.42 17.80
CA ARG A 318 -12.02 -4.47 17.23
C ARG A 318 -11.89 -4.34 15.71
N PHE A 319 -12.99 -4.09 15.00
CA PHE A 319 -12.99 -3.88 13.55
C PHE A 319 -12.17 -2.64 13.16
N TYR A 320 -12.36 -1.54 13.89
CA TYR A 320 -11.60 -0.30 13.69
C TYR A 320 -10.09 -0.52 13.92
N THR A 321 -9.72 -1.23 14.99
CA THR A 321 -8.34 -1.64 15.27
C THR A 321 -7.75 -2.46 14.13
N ASN A 322 -8.50 -3.41 13.55
CA ASN A 322 -8.03 -4.19 12.41
C ASN A 322 -7.77 -3.31 11.17
N CYS A 323 -8.63 -2.33 10.90
CA CYS A 323 -8.40 -1.35 9.83
C CYS A 323 -7.13 -0.53 10.06
N LEU A 324 -6.86 -0.11 11.31
CA LEU A 324 -5.63 0.58 11.67
C LEU A 324 -4.38 -0.31 11.51
N LYS A 325 -4.47 -1.59 11.86
CA LYS A 325 -3.38 -2.57 11.66
C LYS A 325 -3.05 -2.74 10.19
N GLN A 326 -4.05 -2.81 9.32
CA GLN A 326 -3.83 -2.85 7.87
C GLN A 326 -3.16 -1.59 7.35
N LEU A 327 -3.59 -0.40 7.80
CA LEU A 327 -2.89 0.85 7.48
C LEU A 327 -1.45 0.83 7.97
N SER A 328 -1.19 0.28 9.17
CA SER A 328 0.17 0.15 9.69
C SER A 328 1.03 -0.74 8.80
N ALA A 329 0.53 -1.91 8.41
CA ALA A 329 1.23 -2.83 7.51
C ALA A 329 1.60 -2.12 6.18
N VAL A 330 0.65 -1.41 5.57
CA VAL A 330 0.89 -0.69 4.31
C VAL A 330 1.82 0.52 4.50
N SER A 331 1.76 1.19 5.66
CA SER A 331 2.65 2.33 6.00
C SER A 331 4.12 1.95 6.14
N ASN A 332 4.40 0.66 6.38
CA ASN A 332 5.76 0.12 6.49
C ASN A 332 6.32 -0.29 5.12
N VAL A 333 5.44 -0.63 4.17
CA VAL A 333 5.81 -1.15 2.85
C VAL A 333 5.78 -0.05 1.78
N THR A 334 4.86 0.90 1.87
CA THR A 334 4.60 1.88 0.81
C THR A 334 4.62 3.31 1.33
N GLN A 335 4.87 4.26 0.43
CA GLN A 335 4.78 5.69 0.75
C GLN A 335 3.40 6.32 0.48
N GLN A 336 2.39 5.53 0.13
CA GLN A 336 1.06 6.04 -0.27
C GLN A 336 0.43 6.96 0.79
N LEU A 337 0.57 6.62 2.07
CA LEU A 337 0.03 7.42 3.20
C LEU A 337 0.83 8.71 3.48
N TYR A 338 1.99 8.90 2.84
CA TYR A 338 2.88 10.04 3.04
C TYR A 338 2.79 11.06 1.91
N VAL A 339 1.93 10.83 0.92
CA VAL A 339 1.69 11.73 -0.21
C VAL A 339 0.68 12.82 0.19
N GLU A 340 0.91 14.05 -0.26
CA GLU A 340 -0.04 15.15 -0.08
C GLU A 340 -1.19 15.07 -1.08
N PRO A 341 -2.44 15.44 -0.71
CA PRO A 341 -2.84 16.09 0.56
C PRO A 341 -3.19 15.11 1.69
N LEU A 342 -3.09 13.79 1.46
CA LEU A 342 -3.53 12.77 2.41
C LEU A 342 -2.71 12.81 3.71
N ARG A 343 -1.38 12.97 3.62
CA ARG A 343 -0.49 13.09 4.78
C ARG A 343 -0.91 14.24 5.70
N SER A 344 -1.15 15.43 5.16
CA SER A 344 -1.62 16.57 5.96
C SER A 344 -2.96 16.28 6.64
N ARG A 345 -3.89 15.56 5.99
CA ARG A 345 -5.14 15.14 6.62
C ARG A 345 -4.90 14.16 7.77
N LEU A 346 -4.05 13.15 7.58
CA LEU A 346 -3.71 12.17 8.61
C LEU A 346 -3.02 12.82 9.83
N ILE A 347 -2.21 13.86 9.64
CA ILE A 347 -1.58 14.56 10.77
C ILE A 347 -2.59 15.41 11.55
N ASN A 348 -3.50 16.09 10.84
CA ASN A 348 -4.33 17.15 11.42
C ASN A 348 -5.76 16.75 11.78
N LYS A 349 -6.25 15.60 11.30
CA LYS A 349 -7.62 15.12 11.56
C LYS A 349 -7.64 14.00 12.60
N PRO A 350 -8.77 13.84 13.33
CA PRO A 350 -8.94 12.72 14.26
C PRO A 350 -9.30 11.44 13.49
N TRP A 351 -8.48 10.40 13.65
CA TRP A 351 -8.69 9.06 13.07
C TRP A 351 -8.03 7.95 13.90
N CYS A 352 -7.10 8.29 14.80
CA CYS A 352 -6.44 7.32 15.66
C CYS A 352 -7.37 6.91 16.81
N LEU A 353 -7.52 5.60 17.00
CA LEU A 353 -8.14 5.05 18.20
C LEU A 353 -7.19 5.21 19.39
N ALA A 354 -7.68 5.78 20.48
CA ALA A 354 -6.98 5.88 21.75
C ALA A 354 -7.85 5.33 22.88
N TYR A 355 -7.21 4.90 23.96
CA TYR A 355 -7.90 4.55 25.19
C TYR A 355 -7.47 5.45 26.35
N GLN A 356 -8.35 5.59 27.34
CA GLN A 356 -8.04 6.23 28.61
C GLN A 356 -8.48 5.32 29.75
N ALA A 357 -7.54 5.00 30.65
CA ALA A 357 -7.83 4.23 31.85
C ALA A 357 -8.51 5.11 32.91
N LEU A 358 -9.68 4.67 33.36
CA LEU A 358 -10.47 5.33 34.38
C LEU A 358 -10.81 4.35 35.50
N GLU A 359 -11.21 4.90 36.64
CA GLU A 359 -11.53 4.14 37.84
C GLU A 359 -12.88 4.64 38.35
N ARG A 360 -13.81 3.71 38.60
CA ARG A 360 -15.10 4.01 39.21
C ARG A 360 -14.94 4.21 40.72
N SER A 361 -15.98 4.76 41.35
CA SER A 361 -16.03 4.97 42.80
C SER A 361 -15.91 3.69 43.65
N ASP A 362 -16.16 2.52 43.05
CA ASP A 362 -16.01 1.20 43.66
C ASP A 362 -14.60 0.60 43.48
N GLY A 363 -13.67 1.34 42.85
CA GLY A 363 -12.31 0.87 42.55
C GLY A 363 -12.20 0.02 41.28
N THR A 364 -13.30 -0.21 40.55
CA THR A 364 -13.25 -0.96 39.29
C THR A 364 -12.60 -0.12 38.20
N LYS A 365 -11.54 -0.66 37.59
CA LYS A 365 -10.83 -0.03 36.47
C LYS A 365 -11.54 -0.37 35.16
N TYR A 366 -11.76 0.63 34.33
CA TYR A 366 -12.36 0.48 33.00
C TYR A 366 -11.66 1.38 31.99
N GLN A 367 -11.78 1.04 30.72
CA GLN A 367 -11.19 1.80 29.62
C GLN A 367 -12.28 2.47 28.81
N ILE A 368 -12.08 3.75 28.49
CA ILE A 368 -12.91 4.44 27.49
C ILE A 368 -12.10 4.57 26.21
N PHE A 369 -12.70 4.18 25.10
CA PHE A 369 -12.13 4.37 23.76
C PHE A 369 -12.61 5.69 23.17
N LYS A 370 -11.70 6.42 22.51
CA LYS A 370 -11.99 7.69 21.84
C LYS A 370 -11.15 7.81 20.57
N ILE A 371 -11.73 8.41 19.53
CA ILE A 371 -10.97 8.80 18.34
C ILE A 371 -10.36 10.19 18.54
N ALA A 372 -9.06 10.31 18.32
CA ALA A 372 -8.30 11.54 18.48
C ALA A 372 -7.31 11.76 17.32
N LYS A 373 -6.74 12.96 17.24
CA LYS A 373 -5.64 13.24 16.30
C LYS A 373 -4.33 12.65 16.86
N PRO A 374 -3.36 12.27 16.01
CA PRO A 374 -2.10 11.67 16.46
C PRO A 374 -1.38 12.50 17.54
N SER A 375 -1.36 13.82 17.39
CA SER A 375 -0.67 14.73 18.32
C SER A 375 -1.29 14.84 19.73
N ASP A 376 -2.51 14.36 19.93
CA ASP A 376 -3.17 14.29 21.25
C ASP A 376 -3.01 12.93 21.93
N ILE A 377 -2.35 11.97 21.27
CA ILE A 377 -2.17 10.60 21.74
C ILE A 377 -0.73 10.40 22.18
N TYR A 378 -0.58 9.69 23.30
CA TYR A 378 0.70 9.38 23.92
C TYR A 378 1.03 7.89 23.78
N LEU A 379 2.32 7.61 23.61
CA LEU A 379 2.86 6.25 23.49
C LEU A 379 3.45 5.85 24.84
N ASP A 380 3.01 4.69 25.36
CA ASP A 380 3.39 4.23 26.70
C ASP A 380 4.78 3.58 26.72
N ASP A 381 5.79 4.35 27.15
CA ASP A 381 7.14 3.88 27.50
C ASP A 381 7.44 3.98 29.01
N ASP A 382 6.60 4.69 29.77
CA ASP A 382 6.66 4.80 31.23
C ASP A 382 5.28 4.53 31.81
N HIS A 383 5.01 3.24 32.01
CA HIS A 383 3.71 2.75 32.45
C HIS A 383 3.26 3.34 33.80
N GLN A 384 4.21 3.65 34.69
CA GLN A 384 3.87 4.25 35.97
C GLN A 384 3.35 5.67 35.78
N SER A 385 4.05 6.49 34.99
CA SER A 385 3.57 7.83 34.63
C SER A 385 2.24 7.77 33.88
N ALA A 386 2.02 6.76 33.03
CA ALA A 386 0.74 6.55 32.34
C ALA A 386 -0.42 6.29 33.31
N ILE A 387 -0.21 5.44 34.33
CA ILE A 387 -1.21 5.16 35.37
C ILE A 387 -1.53 6.42 36.19
N ASP A 388 -0.50 7.18 36.57
CA ASP A 388 -0.64 8.33 37.46
C ASP A 388 -1.28 9.54 36.77
N LEU A 389 -0.93 9.78 35.51
CA LEU A 389 -1.44 10.93 34.73
C LEU A 389 -2.72 10.62 33.95
N ARG A 390 -2.99 9.33 33.67
CA ARG A 390 -4.12 8.84 32.87
C ARG A 390 -4.31 9.61 31.55
N PRO A 391 -3.26 9.77 30.70
CA PRO A 391 -3.40 10.45 29.41
C PRO A 391 -4.18 9.57 28.41
N LEU A 392 -4.49 10.14 27.23
CA LEU A 392 -4.99 9.35 26.10
C LEU A 392 -3.83 8.55 25.49
N CYS A 393 -3.86 7.24 25.63
CA CYS A 393 -2.82 6.34 25.15
C CYS A 393 -3.22 5.63 23.86
N ALA A 394 -2.22 5.31 23.03
CA ALA A 394 -2.41 4.39 21.91
C ALA A 394 -2.69 2.96 22.43
N PRO A 395 -3.50 2.14 21.73
CA PRO A 395 -3.67 0.72 22.05
C PRO A 395 -2.34 -0.02 22.16
N ASP A 396 -2.27 -1.02 23.03
CA ASP A 396 -1.07 -1.81 23.33
C ASP A 396 -0.73 -2.81 22.21
N GLU A 397 -0.57 -2.30 20.99
CA GLU A 397 -0.33 -3.04 19.76
C GLU A 397 0.92 -2.47 19.07
N PRO A 398 1.99 -3.25 18.89
CA PRO A 398 3.29 -2.73 18.46
C PRO A 398 3.25 -2.12 17.05
N GLU A 399 2.37 -2.61 16.18
CA GLU A 399 2.18 -2.04 14.84
C GLU A 399 1.53 -0.65 14.90
N LEU A 400 0.60 -0.44 15.84
CA LEU A 400 -0.09 0.84 15.97
C LEU A 400 0.79 1.91 16.63
N ILE A 401 1.62 1.52 17.60
CA ILE A 401 2.59 2.42 18.24
C ILE A 401 3.50 3.06 17.18
N LYS A 402 4.10 2.23 16.31
CA LYS A 402 4.94 2.72 15.20
C LYS A 402 4.19 3.61 14.22
N LEU A 403 2.94 3.25 13.90
CA LEU A 403 2.12 4.04 12.98
C LEU A 403 1.85 5.43 13.58
N TYR A 404 1.46 5.49 14.85
CA TYR A 404 1.09 6.71 15.54
C TYR A 404 2.29 7.65 15.74
N GLU A 405 3.46 7.08 16.07
CA GLU A 405 4.73 7.81 16.13
C GLU A 405 5.03 8.54 14.81
N LYS A 406 4.90 7.86 13.66
CA LYS A 406 5.16 8.46 12.34
C LYS A 406 4.24 9.63 11.97
N PHE A 407 3.03 9.68 12.54
CA PHE A 407 2.05 10.73 12.28
C PHE A 407 1.98 11.81 13.40
N GLY A 408 2.83 11.72 14.42
CA GLY A 408 3.09 12.81 15.36
C GLY A 408 2.67 12.56 16.81
N SER A 409 2.37 11.32 17.21
CA SER A 409 2.23 10.95 18.62
C SER A 409 3.58 11.02 19.35
N LYS A 410 3.53 11.28 20.67
CA LYS A 410 4.73 11.49 21.49
C LYS A 410 4.85 10.43 22.57
N TRP A 411 6.08 10.09 22.93
CA TRP A 411 6.37 9.23 24.07
C TRP A 411 6.05 9.94 25.39
N ILE A 412 5.57 9.18 26.38
CA ILE A 412 5.22 9.72 27.70
C ILE A 412 6.47 10.29 28.37
N SER A 413 7.60 9.59 28.32
CA SER A 413 8.86 10.05 28.91
C SER A 413 9.36 11.40 28.38
N GLU A 414 9.05 11.74 27.12
CA GLU A 414 9.41 13.02 26.51
C GLU A 414 8.52 14.18 26.97
N CYS A 415 7.29 13.86 27.39
CA CYS A 415 6.26 14.84 27.73
C CYS A 415 6.10 15.04 29.24
N VAL A 416 6.55 14.09 30.05
CA VAL A 416 6.41 14.10 31.51
C VAL A 416 7.71 14.54 32.15
N LYS A 417 7.65 15.63 32.89
CA LYS A 417 8.76 16.06 33.74
C LYS A 417 8.53 15.57 35.17
N ARG A 418 9.33 14.60 35.60
CA ARG A 418 9.36 14.10 36.98
C ARG A 418 10.35 14.91 37.82
N THR A 419 9.87 15.52 38.90
CA THR A 419 10.69 16.28 39.85
C THR A 419 10.41 15.80 41.27
N LEU A 420 11.44 15.42 42.01
CA LEU A 420 11.34 15.04 43.42
C LEU A 420 11.62 16.28 44.28
N VAL A 421 10.81 16.49 45.32
CA VAL A 421 10.89 17.65 46.22
C VAL A 421 10.77 17.18 47.66
N HIS A 422 11.51 17.80 48.57
CA HIS A 422 11.43 17.53 50.00
C HIS A 422 10.16 18.09 50.64
N ARG A 423 9.71 17.46 51.73
CA ARG A 423 8.57 17.89 52.52
C ARG A 423 8.90 17.91 54.01
N GLY A 424 8.40 18.93 54.70
CA GLY A 424 8.49 19.06 56.15
C GLY A 424 9.81 19.63 56.63
N LYS A 425 10.13 19.44 57.91
CA LYS A 425 11.34 20.01 58.51
C LYS A 425 12.60 19.28 58.03
N CYS A 426 13.65 20.06 57.78
CA CYS A 426 14.96 19.55 57.37
C CYS A 426 15.97 19.68 58.51
N ILE A 427 16.64 18.59 58.86
CA ILE A 427 17.60 18.55 59.97
C ILE A 427 18.92 17.94 59.46
N ILE A 428 20.04 18.51 59.90
CA ILE A 428 21.37 17.90 59.68
C ILE A 428 21.62 16.89 60.80
N THR A 429 21.82 15.64 60.43
CA THR A 429 22.08 14.53 61.36
C THR A 429 23.49 13.98 61.14
N ASP A 430 23.97 13.12 62.04
CA ASP A 430 25.25 12.44 61.82
C ASP A 430 25.21 11.49 60.61
N ARG A 431 24.03 10.96 60.28
CA ARG A 431 23.82 10.16 59.06
C ARG A 431 23.97 11.00 57.81
N SER A 432 23.36 12.19 57.77
CA SER A 432 23.48 13.10 56.61
C SER A 432 24.92 13.61 56.44
N LYS A 433 25.63 13.91 57.53
CA LYS A 433 27.06 14.26 57.52
C LYS A 433 27.94 13.13 56.96
N LYS A 434 27.78 11.90 57.46
CA LYS A 434 28.54 10.73 56.98
C LYS A 434 28.33 10.49 55.49
N LEU A 435 27.08 10.62 55.01
CA LEU A 435 26.78 10.48 53.58
C LEU A 435 27.42 11.60 52.77
N ARG A 436 27.39 12.85 53.28
CA ARG A 436 27.97 14.01 52.63
C ARG A 436 29.47 13.86 52.46
N ASP A 437 30.16 13.46 53.51
CA ASP A 437 31.60 13.19 53.47
C ASP A 437 31.90 12.01 52.52
N ARG A 438 31.06 10.97 52.50
CA ARG A 438 31.22 9.83 51.59
C ARG A 438 31.08 10.22 50.12
N ILE A 439 30.09 11.04 49.77
CA ILE A 439 29.89 11.52 48.40
C ILE A 439 31.01 12.49 48.01
N HIS A 440 31.37 13.43 48.91
CA HIS A 440 32.39 14.44 48.65
C HIS A 440 33.78 13.81 48.42
N HIS A 441 34.22 12.91 49.31
CA HIS A 441 35.49 12.21 49.15
C HIS A 441 35.54 11.35 47.88
N ARG A 442 34.40 10.85 47.40
CA ARG A 442 34.34 9.96 46.23
C ARG A 442 33.97 10.68 44.93
N LEU A 443 33.68 11.99 44.95
CA LEU A 443 33.10 12.73 43.84
C LEU A 443 33.87 12.52 42.52
N ASP A 444 35.20 12.62 42.57
CA ASP A 444 36.06 12.44 41.39
C ASP A 444 36.06 10.99 40.91
N MET A 445 35.96 10.02 41.82
CA MET A 445 35.82 8.60 41.48
C MET A 445 34.48 8.29 40.80
N LEU A 446 33.41 8.99 41.19
CA LEU A 446 32.08 8.79 40.62
C LEU A 446 32.02 9.27 39.16
N PHE A 447 32.60 10.43 38.85
CA PHE A 447 32.40 11.10 37.57
C PHE A 447 33.64 11.23 36.65
N VAL A 448 34.87 11.29 37.18
CA VAL A 448 36.08 11.66 36.40
C VAL A 448 36.71 10.47 35.65
N ASN A 449 36.48 9.22 36.09
CA ASN A 449 37.16 8.03 35.55
C ASN A 449 36.31 7.12 34.64
N ASN A 450 35.12 7.55 34.22
CA ASN A 450 34.34 6.79 33.25
C ASN A 450 34.89 7.03 31.83
N ARG A 451 35.94 6.28 31.44
CA ARG A 451 36.53 6.35 30.09
C ARG A 451 35.59 5.70 29.06
N GLY A 452 35.12 6.49 28.07
CA GLY A 452 34.28 6.02 26.97
C GLY A 452 33.31 7.09 26.45
N GLU A 453 32.39 6.72 25.54
CA GLU A 453 31.39 7.62 24.93
C GLU A 453 30.51 8.39 25.93
N CYS A 454 30.46 7.95 27.19
CA CYS A 454 29.76 8.59 28.31
C CYS A 454 30.30 9.98 28.69
N MET A 455 31.49 10.38 28.21
CA MET A 455 32.05 11.72 28.46
C MET A 455 31.36 12.85 27.68
N LYS A 456 30.58 12.54 26.64
CA LYS A 456 30.06 13.57 25.71
C LYS A 456 28.92 14.45 26.27
N ASN A 457 28.41 14.17 27.48
CA ASN A 457 27.25 14.88 28.06
C ASN A 457 27.39 15.27 29.55
N ILE A 458 28.62 15.31 30.09
CA ILE A 458 28.88 15.71 31.48
C ILE A 458 28.86 17.24 31.60
N ASP A 459 28.13 17.79 32.56
CA ASP A 459 28.19 19.20 32.91
C ASP A 459 29.24 19.42 34.02
N GLU A 460 30.47 19.75 33.63
CA GLU A 460 31.59 19.97 34.56
C GLU A 460 31.29 21.08 35.59
N LYS A 461 30.49 22.09 35.22
CA LYS A 461 30.08 23.15 36.15
C LYS A 461 29.22 22.59 37.28
N ARG A 462 28.35 21.61 36.98
CA ARG A 462 27.52 20.94 37.99
C ARG A 462 28.32 20.04 38.91
N ILE A 463 29.38 19.40 38.40
CA ILE A 463 30.34 18.68 39.26
C ILE A 463 31.06 19.67 40.19
N GLU A 464 31.47 20.83 39.68
CA GLU A 464 32.12 21.85 40.49
C GLU A 464 31.18 22.43 41.58
N LEU A 465 29.88 22.58 41.27
CA LEU A 465 28.85 22.92 42.25
C LEU A 465 28.70 21.86 43.34
N LEU A 466 28.71 20.57 42.99
CA LEU A 466 28.72 19.46 43.96
C LEU A 466 29.98 19.48 44.84
N ARG A 467 31.12 19.97 44.33
CA ARG A 467 32.36 20.07 45.09
C ARG A 467 32.36 21.26 46.08
N LYS A 468 31.81 22.41 45.67
CA LYS A 468 31.89 23.68 46.43
C LYS A 468 30.68 23.95 47.32
N GLN A 469 29.47 23.61 46.87
CA GLN A 469 28.20 24.06 47.48
C GLN A 469 27.19 22.91 47.59
N PHE A 470 27.59 21.79 48.22
CA PHE A 470 26.76 20.60 48.41
C PHE A 470 26.43 20.35 49.89
N SER A 471 25.15 20.13 50.19
CA SER A 471 24.65 19.87 51.55
C SER A 471 23.63 18.73 51.55
N ILE A 472 23.58 17.98 52.65
CA ILE A 472 22.66 16.84 52.80
C ILE A 472 21.84 17.01 54.07
N TYR A 473 20.53 16.89 53.94
CA TYR A 473 19.55 17.04 55.01
C TYR A 473 18.68 15.79 55.13
N GLU A 474 18.24 15.47 56.34
CA GLU A 474 17.12 14.56 56.56
C GLU A 474 15.81 15.34 56.54
N ALA A 475 14.87 14.91 55.71
CA ALA A 475 13.53 15.49 55.57
C ALA A 475 12.45 14.53 56.13
N GLU A 476 11.34 15.09 56.61
CA GLU A 476 10.19 14.31 57.10
C GLU A 476 9.51 13.50 55.99
N GLY A 477 9.60 13.95 54.73
CA GLY A 477 9.09 13.21 53.59
C GLY A 477 9.71 13.63 52.26
N ILE A 478 9.58 12.77 51.26
CA ILE A 478 9.93 13.06 49.86
C ILE A 478 8.64 12.98 49.03
N GLN A 479 8.44 13.94 48.14
CA GLN A 479 7.24 14.08 47.32
C GLN A 479 7.62 14.09 45.84
N CYS A 480 6.86 13.35 45.02
CA CYS A 480 7.08 13.31 43.58
C CYS A 480 6.07 14.20 42.86
N GLN A 481 6.56 15.19 42.11
CA GLN A 481 5.78 16.06 41.26
C GLN A 481 5.94 15.62 39.80
N LEU A 482 4.83 15.21 39.18
CA LEU A 482 4.77 14.95 37.74
C LEU A 482 4.16 16.16 37.04
N THR A 483 4.92 16.79 36.14
CA THR A 483 4.40 17.90 35.32
C THR A 483 4.13 17.40 33.90
N PHE A 484 2.88 17.53 33.46
CA PHE A 484 2.38 17.08 32.16
C PHE A 484 1.30 18.04 31.65
N GLN A 485 1.39 18.49 30.39
CA GLN A 485 0.43 19.44 29.79
C GLN A 485 0.12 20.68 30.66
N ASN A 486 1.14 21.28 31.28
CA ASN A 486 1.02 22.41 32.22
C ASN A 486 0.20 22.12 33.50
N ARG A 487 -0.07 20.84 33.79
CA ARG A 487 -0.63 20.37 35.06
C ARG A 487 0.49 19.73 35.86
N THR A 488 0.55 20.02 37.15
CA THR A 488 1.50 19.36 38.06
C THR A 488 0.70 18.53 39.06
N ILE A 489 0.92 17.22 39.04
CA ILE A 489 0.27 16.27 39.95
C ILE A 489 1.18 16.00 41.14
N THR A 490 0.57 16.19 42.30
CA THR A 490 0.93 15.88 43.68
C THR A 490 1.03 14.41 44.07
N LEU A 491 2.03 13.59 43.70
CA LEU A 491 2.06 12.21 44.23
C LEU A 491 2.56 12.19 45.68
N SER A 492 1.69 11.76 46.59
CA SER A 492 2.00 11.53 48.00
C SER A 492 2.29 10.06 48.25
N SER A 493 3.53 9.60 48.06
CA SER A 493 3.91 8.27 48.54
C SER A 493 5.43 8.16 48.71
N THR A 494 5.82 7.51 49.81
CA THR A 494 7.16 7.01 50.15
C THR A 494 7.70 5.99 49.14
N GLU A 495 6.88 5.54 48.20
CA GLU A 495 7.21 4.53 47.18
C GLU A 495 7.90 5.10 45.94
N CYS A 496 7.97 6.43 45.78
CA CYS A 496 8.51 7.05 44.57
C CYS A 496 10.05 7.14 44.55
N SER A 497 10.68 7.45 45.68
CA SER A 497 12.14 7.49 45.89
C SER A 497 12.45 7.84 47.35
N SER A 498 13.57 7.35 47.87
CA SER A 498 14.07 7.63 49.23
C SER A 498 14.80 8.97 49.37
N CYS A 499 15.10 9.66 48.25
CA CYS A 499 15.82 10.93 48.27
C CYS A 499 15.33 11.90 47.18
N ALA A 500 15.67 13.19 47.32
CA ALA A 500 15.43 14.23 46.32
C ALA A 500 16.64 15.17 46.24
N LEU A 501 17.02 15.59 45.04
CA LEU A 501 18.09 16.57 44.85
C LEU A 501 17.52 17.88 44.28
N GLU A 502 17.73 18.96 45.01
CA GLU A 502 17.26 20.29 44.65
C GLU A 502 18.42 21.26 44.50
N TYR A 503 18.24 22.23 43.61
CA TYR A 503 19.17 23.31 43.40
C TYR A 503 18.47 24.64 43.65
N GLU A 504 18.69 25.19 44.85
CA GLU A 504 18.07 26.44 45.29
C GLU A 504 19.15 27.43 45.75
N ARG A 505 18.97 28.72 45.42
CA ARG A 505 19.85 29.82 45.89
C ARG A 505 21.34 29.56 45.67
N ASN A 506 21.68 28.93 44.55
CA ASN A 506 23.05 28.57 44.19
C ASN A 506 23.70 27.54 45.13
N GLN A 507 22.90 26.66 45.75
CA GLN A 507 23.34 25.55 46.59
C GLN A 507 22.65 24.26 46.16
N VAL A 508 23.40 23.16 46.10
CA VAL A 508 22.86 21.82 45.81
C VAL A 508 22.54 21.13 47.13
N CYS A 509 21.28 20.78 47.33
CA CYS A 509 20.78 20.14 48.54
C CYS A 509 20.25 18.74 48.20
N LEU A 510 20.82 17.71 48.81
CA LEU A 510 20.26 16.35 48.76
C LEU A 510 19.45 16.10 50.04
N TYR A 511 18.19 15.74 49.88
CA TYR A 511 17.29 15.41 50.97
C TYR A 511 17.10 13.91 51.02
N ILE A 512 17.28 13.30 52.20
CA ILE A 512 17.03 11.88 52.44
C ILE A 512 15.86 11.71 53.40
N HIS A 513 15.04 10.69 53.18
CA HIS A 513 13.87 10.43 54.02
C HIS A 513 14.29 9.98 55.43
N LYS A 514 13.76 10.65 56.47
CA LYS A 514 14.09 10.38 57.87
C LYS A 514 13.74 8.95 58.29
N ASP A 515 12.55 8.46 57.92
CA ASP A 515 12.03 7.18 58.41
C ASP A 515 12.60 5.94 57.70
N ILE A 516 13.36 6.10 56.62
CA ILE A 516 14.00 4.98 55.90
C ILE A 516 15.39 4.76 56.50
N PRO A 517 15.66 3.67 57.24
CA PRO A 517 16.91 3.52 58.00
C PRO A 517 18.12 3.19 57.11
N THR A 518 17.92 2.44 56.03
CA THR A 518 18.96 2.08 55.06
C THR A 518 19.05 3.14 53.97
N LEU A 519 20.26 3.51 53.56
CA LEU A 519 20.46 4.40 52.43
C LEU A 519 20.32 3.62 51.13
N ASP A 520 19.38 4.02 50.28
CA ASP A 520 19.30 3.51 48.92
C ASP A 520 20.28 4.25 48.01
N TYR A 521 21.42 3.61 47.74
CA TYR A 521 22.45 4.18 46.87
C TYR A 521 22.02 4.25 45.40
N ILE A 522 21.00 3.50 44.98
CA ILE A 522 20.46 3.55 43.61
C ILE A 522 19.66 4.84 43.42
N ASP A 523 18.78 5.17 44.35
CA ASP A 523 18.03 6.44 44.33
C ASP A 523 18.99 7.65 44.34
N ILE A 524 19.97 7.63 45.26
CA ILE A 524 20.97 8.70 45.37
C ILE A 524 21.79 8.81 44.08
N ALA A 525 22.22 7.68 43.51
CA ALA A 525 22.93 7.67 42.23
C ALA A 525 22.06 8.20 41.09
N THR A 526 20.77 7.87 41.06
CA THR A 526 19.81 8.33 40.04
C THR A 526 19.71 9.85 40.05
N GLU A 527 19.50 10.46 41.23
CA GLU A 527 19.37 11.90 41.38
C GLU A 527 20.68 12.64 41.08
N LEU A 528 21.82 12.11 41.53
CA LEU A 528 23.14 12.66 41.18
C LEU A 528 23.43 12.58 39.69
N THR A 529 23.04 11.48 39.03
CA THR A 529 23.27 11.29 37.59
C THR A 529 22.36 12.23 36.78
N ARG A 530 21.08 12.39 37.15
CA ARG A 530 20.17 13.36 36.54
C ARG A 530 20.64 14.80 36.71
N PHE A 531 21.28 15.11 37.85
CA PHE A 531 21.87 16.43 38.05
C PHE A 531 23.10 16.64 37.16
N VAL A 532 24.04 15.70 37.09
CA VAL A 532 25.31 15.91 36.36
C VAL A 532 25.19 15.72 34.83
N TYR A 533 24.34 14.80 34.37
CA TYR A 533 24.23 14.43 32.95
C TYR A 533 22.96 15.00 32.33
N LYS A 534 23.06 15.52 31.09
CA LYS A 534 21.88 15.98 30.33
C LYS A 534 20.95 14.83 29.90
N LYS A 535 21.51 13.63 29.68
CA LYS A 535 20.78 12.39 29.36
C LYS A 535 21.46 11.24 30.12
N PRO A 536 20.93 10.81 31.28
CA PRO A 536 21.53 9.72 32.05
C PRO A 536 21.32 8.38 31.34
N LEU A 537 22.34 7.51 31.31
CA LEU A 537 22.21 6.10 30.92
C LEU A 537 22.04 5.24 32.19
N ASP A 538 21.16 4.24 32.17
CA ASP A 538 20.90 3.38 33.33
C ASP A 538 22.15 2.61 33.79
N THR A 539 23.03 2.24 32.85
CA THR A 539 24.33 1.61 33.15
C THR A 539 25.23 2.50 34.02
N LEU A 540 25.13 3.83 33.89
CA LEU A 540 25.86 4.78 34.72
C LEU A 540 25.28 4.86 36.13
N VAL A 541 23.96 4.81 36.28
CA VAL A 541 23.28 4.82 37.58
C VAL A 541 23.75 3.63 38.42
N HIS A 542 23.75 2.43 37.85
CA HIS A 542 24.24 1.23 38.54
C HIS A 542 25.73 1.33 38.90
N SER A 543 26.57 1.82 37.98
CA SER A 543 28.00 2.00 38.25
C SER A 543 28.26 3.00 39.38
N ILE A 544 27.56 4.14 39.39
CA ILE A 544 27.69 5.18 40.42
C ILE A 544 27.16 4.65 41.76
N SER A 545 26.03 3.93 41.76
CA SER A 545 25.49 3.28 42.95
C SER A 545 26.48 2.29 43.56
N ASP A 546 27.09 1.42 42.75
CA ASP A 546 28.10 0.45 43.19
C ASP A 546 29.34 1.13 43.77
N LYS A 547 29.82 2.20 43.13
CA LYS A 547 30.94 3.02 43.60
C LYS A 547 30.62 3.74 44.91
N LEU A 548 29.38 4.16 45.12
CA LEU A 548 28.91 4.75 46.36
C LEU A 548 28.81 3.69 47.46
N ALA A 549 28.19 2.55 47.19
CA ALA A 549 27.91 1.49 48.17
C ALA A 549 29.16 0.69 48.60
N SER A 550 30.10 0.44 47.69
CA SER A 550 31.25 -0.46 47.95
C SER A 550 32.30 0.12 48.92
N PRO A 551 32.96 -0.70 49.75
CA PRO A 551 34.15 -0.30 50.51
C PRO A 551 35.34 0.08 49.60
N LEU A 552 36.22 0.96 50.07
CA LEU A 552 37.37 1.44 49.29
C LEU A 552 38.35 0.31 48.91
N GLU A 553 38.53 -0.70 49.77
CA GLU A 553 39.40 -1.85 49.47
C GLU A 553 38.85 -2.74 48.36
N THR A 554 37.52 -2.87 48.28
CA THR A 554 36.85 -3.62 47.20
C THR A 554 37.02 -2.89 45.87
N LEU A 555 36.90 -1.56 45.87
CA LEU A 555 37.10 -0.73 44.68
C LEU A 555 38.57 -0.77 44.20
N LYS A 556 39.53 -0.76 45.14
CA LYS A 556 40.96 -0.91 44.84
C LYS A 556 41.29 -2.28 44.24
N ARG A 557 40.71 -3.37 44.76
CA ARG A 557 40.82 -4.72 44.19
C ARG A 557 40.21 -4.83 42.78
N ARG A 558 39.16 -4.05 42.49
CA ARG A 558 38.53 -3.96 41.16
C ARG A 558 39.29 -3.04 40.18
N GLY A 559 40.49 -2.58 40.52
CA GLY A 559 41.36 -1.80 39.62
C GLY A 559 41.02 -0.31 39.54
N ILE A 560 40.14 0.22 40.41
CA ILE A 560 39.87 1.66 40.47
C ILE A 560 41.05 2.33 41.21
N PRO A 561 41.66 3.40 40.67
CA PRO A 561 42.85 4.04 41.26
C PRO A 561 42.46 4.95 42.44
N VAL A 562 41.97 4.34 43.52
CA VAL A 562 41.50 5.00 44.75
C VAL A 562 42.57 5.94 45.33
N ASP A 563 43.83 5.50 45.41
CA ASP A 563 44.93 6.26 46.04
C ASP A 563 45.37 7.50 45.23
N ARG A 564 45.05 7.56 43.93
CA ARG A 564 45.32 8.74 43.09
C ARG A 564 44.18 9.75 43.15
N LEU A 565 42.95 9.26 43.26
CA LEU A 565 41.73 10.07 43.20
C LEU A 565 41.34 10.68 44.56
N LEU A 566 41.78 10.09 45.68
CA LEU A 566 41.50 10.61 47.03
C LEU A 566 42.55 11.60 47.55
N LYS A 567 43.69 11.76 46.87
CA LYS A 567 44.75 12.68 47.33
C LYS A 567 44.41 14.11 46.93
N ASN A 568 44.32 14.99 47.93
CA ASN A 568 44.10 16.42 47.77
C ASN A 568 45.04 17.02 46.70
N PRO A 569 44.52 17.82 45.75
CA PRO A 569 45.33 18.54 44.75
C PRO A 569 46.27 19.59 45.35
N GLU A 570 46.18 19.89 46.66
CA GLU A 570 47.01 20.92 47.32
C GLU A 570 48.39 20.44 47.79
N GLN A 571 48.80 19.19 47.54
CA GLN A 571 50.13 18.67 47.91
C GLN A 571 51.07 18.36 46.72
N GLN A 572 50.83 18.94 45.54
CA GLN A 572 51.81 18.93 44.45
C GLN A 572 52.02 20.34 43.92
N PRO A 573 52.95 21.07 44.54
CA PRO A 573 54.24 21.24 43.89
C PRO A 573 55.38 20.89 44.86
N ILE A 574 56.58 20.59 44.34
CA ILE A 574 57.88 20.40 45.05
C ILE A 574 58.48 18.96 45.02
N LYS A 575 57.76 17.89 44.69
CA LYS A 575 58.40 16.54 44.59
C LYS A 575 58.54 15.90 43.20
N LEU A 576 58.12 16.57 42.12
CA LEU A 576 58.24 16.04 40.75
C LEU A 576 59.33 16.70 39.88
N SER A 577 60.24 17.50 40.46
CA SER A 577 61.36 18.13 39.73
C SER A 577 62.75 17.56 40.05
N LEU A 578 62.86 16.46 40.82
CA LEU A 578 64.15 15.86 41.18
C LEU A 578 64.34 14.37 40.83
N GLN A 579 63.47 13.76 40.02
CA GLN A 579 63.61 12.33 39.64
C GLN A 579 63.38 12.07 38.14
N ILE A 580 63.93 12.92 37.28
CA ILE A 580 63.98 12.67 35.81
C ILE A 580 65.37 12.18 35.31
N PRO A 581 66.51 12.26 36.04
CA PRO A 581 67.78 11.72 35.51
C PRO A 581 68.16 10.26 35.85
N GLN A 582 67.34 9.43 36.52
CA GLN A 582 67.80 8.11 37.00
C GLN A 582 67.19 6.85 36.35
N ILE A 583 66.15 6.95 35.50
CA ILE A 583 65.52 5.76 34.87
C ILE A 583 66.06 5.48 33.45
N LYS A 584 66.73 6.44 32.80
CA LYS A 584 67.30 6.24 31.45
C LYS A 584 68.67 5.54 31.42
N THR A 585 69.25 5.25 32.59
CA THR A 585 70.62 4.72 32.70
C THR A 585 70.66 3.21 32.99
N GLU A 586 69.52 2.60 33.34
CA GLU A 586 69.43 1.15 33.61
C GLU A 586 68.93 0.33 32.42
N GLU A 587 68.06 0.86 31.55
CA GLU A 587 67.61 0.15 30.33
C GLU A 587 68.72 0.02 29.27
N ASN A 588 69.66 0.97 29.21
CA ASN A 588 70.78 0.91 28.26
C ASN A 588 71.90 -0.05 28.67
N LYS A 589 71.89 -0.60 29.90
CA LYS A 589 72.88 -1.60 30.35
C LYS A 589 72.42 -3.05 30.18
N GLN A 590 71.14 -3.33 30.01
CA GLN A 590 70.63 -4.69 29.80
C GLN A 590 70.62 -5.13 28.32
N ILE A 591 70.60 -4.20 27.37
CA ILE A 591 70.58 -4.53 25.92
C ILE A 591 72.00 -4.83 25.38
N GLN A 592 73.07 -4.32 26.01
CA GLN A 592 74.45 -4.58 25.60
C GLN A 592 75.04 -5.92 26.08
N ALA A 593 74.34 -6.66 26.96
CA ALA A 593 74.85 -7.92 27.53
C ALA A 593 74.41 -9.20 26.77
N VAL A 594 73.53 -9.10 25.77
CA VAL A 594 72.91 -10.29 25.11
C VAL A 594 73.45 -10.55 23.69
N GLN A 595 74.36 -9.74 23.15
CA GLN A 595 74.90 -9.90 21.78
C GLN A 595 76.40 -10.23 21.68
N GLN A 596 77.03 -10.76 22.72
CA GLN A 596 78.41 -11.27 22.62
C GLN A 596 78.57 -12.64 23.29
N GLN A 597 78.22 -13.69 22.54
CA GLN A 597 78.63 -15.10 22.64
C GLN A 597 77.69 -15.88 21.70
N GLN A 598 78.06 -16.73 20.75
CA GLN A 598 79.31 -17.17 20.14
C GLN A 598 78.89 -17.79 18.77
N PRO A 599 79.84 -17.97 17.83
CA PRO A 599 79.60 -18.42 16.46
C PRO A 599 79.65 -19.94 16.34
N GLU A 600 78.96 -20.54 15.37
CA GLU A 600 79.53 -21.50 14.41
C GLU A 600 78.51 -22.09 13.41
N ALA A 601 79.07 -22.57 12.30
CA ALA A 601 78.50 -23.34 11.19
C ALA A 601 77.62 -22.62 10.15
N GLN A 602 78.32 -22.04 9.16
CA GLN A 602 77.84 -21.93 7.78
C GLN A 602 77.68 -23.31 7.13
N GLN A 603 76.83 -23.34 6.08
CA GLN A 603 76.54 -24.39 5.08
C GLN A 603 75.24 -25.14 5.38
N ILE A 604 74.14 -24.84 4.68
CA ILE A 604 73.95 -25.15 3.25
C ILE A 604 73.08 -24.08 2.53
N GLN A 605 73.35 -23.89 1.22
CA GLN A 605 72.58 -23.15 0.19
C GLN A 605 72.54 -21.62 0.32
N ARG A 606 73.47 -20.84 -0.25
CA ARG A 606 73.72 -20.56 -1.69
C ARG A 606 72.46 -20.31 -2.55
N CYS A 607 72.45 -19.08 -3.10
CA CYS A 607 71.59 -18.50 -4.13
C CYS A 607 70.18 -18.14 -3.65
N HIS A 608 69.75 -16.88 -3.54
CA HIS A 608 70.04 -15.65 -4.28
C HIS A 608 70.04 -14.46 -3.29
N GLN A 609 71.08 -13.63 -3.15
CA GLN A 609 71.49 -12.51 -4.02
C GLN A 609 70.28 -11.67 -4.49
N GLN A 610 70.21 -10.36 -4.30
CA GLN A 610 71.24 -9.37 -4.06
C GLN A 610 70.55 -8.03 -3.74
N GLU A 611 71.33 -7.12 -3.14
CA GLU A 611 71.17 -5.66 -3.18
C GLU A 611 70.06 -5.03 -2.34
N SER A 612 70.47 -4.28 -1.31
CA SER A 612 70.33 -2.81 -1.33
C SER A 612 70.78 -2.21 0.01
N GLN A 613 71.98 -1.62 0.04
CA GLN A 613 72.23 -0.39 0.79
C GLN A 613 73.05 0.50 -0.14
N GLU A 614 72.51 1.65 -0.53
CA GLU A 614 73.06 2.94 -0.09
C GLU A 614 72.30 4.16 -0.65
N GLN A 615 72.28 5.22 0.17
CA GLN A 615 72.25 6.65 -0.17
C GLN A 615 70.89 7.40 -0.41
N VAL A 616 70.46 8.09 0.68
CA VAL A 616 70.31 9.56 0.85
C VAL A 616 69.66 10.42 -0.27
N ILE A 617 68.42 10.89 0.02
CA ILE A 617 67.74 12.18 -0.35
C ILE A 617 67.48 12.46 -1.86
N PRO A 618 66.20 12.68 -2.31
CA PRO A 618 65.37 13.82 -1.88
C PRO A 618 63.89 13.52 -1.62
N LYS A 619 63.50 13.53 -0.35
CA LYS A 619 62.09 13.66 0.10
C LYS A 619 61.66 15.13 0.08
N GLN A 620 61.45 15.71 -1.10
CA GLN A 620 60.69 16.96 -1.24
C GLN A 620 59.98 17.13 -2.60
N LYS A 621 60.08 16.15 -3.52
CA LYS A 621 59.31 16.13 -4.78
C LYS A 621 58.12 15.18 -4.83
N GLN A 622 58.01 14.22 -3.89
CA GLN A 622 56.89 13.27 -3.85
C GLN A 622 55.69 13.72 -3.00
N ALA A 623 55.85 14.72 -2.13
CA ALA A 623 54.73 15.29 -1.37
C ALA A 623 53.88 16.28 -2.20
N LEU A 624 54.49 17.01 -3.15
CA LEU A 624 53.74 17.93 -4.03
C LEU A 624 52.95 17.19 -5.13
N GLN A 625 53.48 16.09 -5.70
CA GLN A 625 52.75 15.32 -6.73
C GLN A 625 51.53 14.56 -6.17
N GLN A 626 51.60 14.08 -4.92
CA GLN A 626 50.44 13.46 -4.26
C GLN A 626 49.41 14.49 -3.79
N GLN A 627 49.80 15.73 -3.48
CA GLN A 627 48.83 16.80 -3.22
C GLN A 627 48.16 17.31 -4.49
N GLU A 628 48.89 17.44 -5.62
CA GLU A 628 48.32 17.88 -6.89
C GLU A 628 47.36 16.84 -7.52
N GLN A 629 47.64 15.54 -7.37
CA GLN A 629 46.72 14.49 -7.84
C GLN A 629 45.45 14.42 -6.97
N THR A 630 45.54 14.61 -5.65
CA THR A 630 44.36 14.61 -4.77
C THR A 630 43.47 15.84 -5.02
N LEU A 631 44.06 17.03 -5.25
CA LEU A 631 43.34 18.25 -5.59
C LEU A 631 42.69 18.23 -7.00
N GLN A 632 43.27 17.51 -7.96
CA GLN A 632 42.66 17.31 -9.28
C GLN A 632 41.50 16.31 -9.23
N VAL A 633 41.60 15.24 -8.43
CA VAL A 633 40.52 14.27 -8.20
C VAL A 633 39.35 14.90 -7.45
N GLU A 634 39.61 15.74 -6.45
CA GLU A 634 38.56 16.48 -5.73
C GLU A 634 37.85 17.52 -6.63
N LYS A 635 38.58 18.21 -7.52
CA LYS A 635 37.97 19.13 -8.51
C LYS A 635 37.15 18.39 -9.57
N LEU A 636 37.59 17.21 -10.02
CA LEU A 636 36.83 16.37 -10.96
C LEU A 636 35.58 15.75 -10.31
N GLN A 637 35.65 15.40 -9.02
CA GLN A 637 34.51 14.95 -8.24
C GLN A 637 33.50 16.09 -7.99
N GLN A 638 33.96 17.30 -7.67
CA GLN A 638 33.07 18.47 -7.55
C GLN A 638 32.43 18.85 -8.89
N TYR A 639 33.16 18.74 -10.01
CA TYR A 639 32.59 18.98 -11.35
C TYR A 639 31.53 17.93 -11.72
N HIS A 640 31.78 16.64 -11.42
CA HIS A 640 30.80 15.57 -11.62
C HIS A 640 29.57 15.71 -10.72
N GLN A 641 29.75 16.17 -9.47
CA GLN A 641 28.65 16.39 -8.55
C GLN A 641 27.77 17.58 -8.98
N GLN A 642 28.37 18.64 -9.55
CA GLN A 642 27.64 19.78 -10.12
C GLN A 642 26.95 19.44 -11.45
N GLU A 643 27.56 18.64 -12.32
CA GLU A 643 26.92 18.14 -13.55
C GLU A 643 25.78 17.16 -13.24
N PHE A 644 25.94 16.29 -12.25
CA PHE A 644 24.88 15.40 -11.74
C PHE A 644 23.69 16.18 -11.19
N GLN A 645 23.93 17.25 -10.42
CA GLN A 645 22.86 18.11 -9.90
C GLN A 645 22.16 18.91 -11.01
N LYS A 646 22.88 19.34 -12.05
CA LYS A 646 22.30 20.01 -13.24
C LYS A 646 21.47 19.04 -14.10
N GLN A 647 21.87 17.78 -14.22
CA GLN A 647 21.10 16.75 -14.91
C GLN A 647 19.87 16.31 -14.12
N LEU A 648 19.96 16.27 -12.78
CA LEU A 648 18.83 15.98 -11.89
C LEU A 648 17.77 17.10 -11.95
N ASN A 649 18.20 18.36 -12.01
CA ASN A 649 17.28 19.51 -12.17
C ASN A 649 16.63 19.53 -13.57
N LYS A 650 17.37 19.18 -14.63
CA LYS A 650 16.80 19.02 -15.99
C LYS A 650 15.80 17.85 -16.08
N GLN A 651 16.05 16.75 -15.38
CA GLN A 651 15.11 15.63 -15.28
C GLN A 651 13.86 15.99 -14.46
N GLN A 652 13.99 16.80 -13.40
CA GLN A 652 12.86 17.30 -12.62
C GLN A 652 11.98 18.29 -13.40
N GLU A 653 12.57 19.16 -14.22
CA GLU A 653 11.82 20.06 -15.12
C GLU A 653 11.10 19.29 -16.25
N GLN A 654 11.68 18.20 -16.78
CA GLN A 654 11.00 17.31 -17.72
C GLN A 654 9.92 16.43 -17.07
N TYR A 655 10.04 16.11 -15.78
CA TYR A 655 9.04 15.33 -15.02
C TYR A 655 7.76 16.11 -14.70
N GLN A 656 7.83 17.45 -14.59
CA GLN A 656 6.66 18.29 -14.34
C GLN A 656 5.75 18.47 -15.58
N GLN A 657 6.22 18.14 -16.78
CA GLN A 657 5.43 18.29 -18.01
C GLN A 657 4.67 17.02 -18.45
N ASN A 658 4.89 15.86 -17.83
CA ASN A 658 4.31 14.57 -18.26
C ASN A 658 3.59 13.80 -17.15
N LEU A 659 2.67 14.46 -16.44
CA LEU A 659 1.80 13.83 -15.44
C LEU A 659 0.33 13.83 -15.90
N GLN A 660 0.00 12.90 -16.80
CA GLN A 660 -1.36 12.38 -16.97
C GLN A 660 -1.27 10.87 -17.25
N THR A 661 -1.30 10.03 -16.20
CA THR A 661 -1.75 8.61 -16.19
C THR A 661 -1.42 7.96 -14.83
N PRO A 662 -2.31 7.13 -14.24
CA PRO A 662 -2.07 6.50 -12.95
C PRO A 662 -1.20 5.24 -13.08
N ARG A 663 -0.21 5.08 -12.19
CA ARG A 663 0.87 4.07 -12.23
C ARG A 663 0.82 3.14 -11.00
N GLY A 664 1.07 1.84 -11.20
CA GLY A 664 0.88 0.76 -10.24
C GLY A 664 2.04 0.43 -9.28
N LEU A 665 1.74 -0.52 -8.37
CA LEU A 665 2.46 -0.93 -7.16
C LEU A 665 3.98 -1.21 -7.27
N PHE A 666 4.50 -1.51 -8.45
CA PHE A 666 5.91 -1.93 -8.61
C PHE A 666 6.93 -0.78 -8.55
N GLN A 667 6.51 0.48 -8.68
CA GLN A 667 7.44 1.61 -8.54
C GLN A 667 7.87 1.82 -7.07
N SER A 668 7.03 1.45 -6.09
CA SER A 668 7.33 1.59 -4.65
C SER A 668 8.46 0.67 -4.17
N LEU A 669 8.81 -0.37 -4.94
CA LEU A 669 9.94 -1.27 -4.66
C LEU A 669 11.29 -0.70 -5.12
N LYS A 670 11.31 0.26 -6.07
CA LYS A 670 12.56 0.88 -6.54
C LYS A 670 13.19 1.83 -5.51
N ASP A 671 12.37 2.41 -4.63
CA ASP A 671 12.79 3.42 -3.64
C ASP A 671 13.28 2.82 -2.31
N LEU A 672 13.06 1.51 -2.08
CA LEU A 672 13.48 0.76 -0.89
C LEU A 672 14.95 0.29 -0.90
N LEU A 673 15.76 0.74 -1.89
CA LEU A 673 17.08 0.19 -2.19
C LEU A 673 18.23 1.23 -2.11
N VAL A 674 18.15 2.15 -1.16
CA VAL A 674 19.28 3.01 -0.74
C VAL A 674 19.99 2.37 0.47
N PRO A 675 21.34 2.28 0.51
CA PRO A 675 22.03 1.58 1.60
C PRO A 675 22.02 2.41 2.89
N ILE A 676 21.57 1.80 3.99
CA ILE A 676 21.81 2.29 5.36
C ILE A 676 23.19 1.79 5.80
N GLN A 677 24.09 2.74 6.12
CA GLN A 677 25.35 2.45 6.82
C GLN A 677 25.06 2.13 8.28
N LEU A 678 25.60 1.01 8.79
CA LEU A 678 25.71 0.75 10.23
C LEU A 678 27.16 0.33 10.59
N PRO A 679 27.68 0.72 11.76
CA PRO A 679 29.08 0.62 12.11
C PRO A 679 29.49 -0.78 12.62
N SER A 680 30.76 -1.09 12.42
CA SER A 680 31.46 -2.31 12.82
C SER A 680 31.79 -2.39 14.31
N SER A 681 31.68 -3.58 14.91
CA SER A 681 32.62 -4.05 15.94
C SER A 681 32.65 -5.57 16.06
N SER A 682 33.82 -6.06 16.46
CA SER A 682 34.44 -7.36 16.26
C SER A 682 34.21 -8.44 17.33
N SER A 683 34.39 -9.69 16.88
CA SER A 683 35.16 -10.82 17.44
C SER A 683 34.55 -11.89 18.39
N SER A 684 34.68 -13.13 17.89
CA SER A 684 35.16 -14.40 18.51
C SER A 684 34.23 -15.34 19.30
N SER A 685 34.01 -16.53 18.71
CA SER A 685 33.56 -17.83 19.26
C SER A 685 34.62 -18.50 20.19
N PRO A 686 34.43 -19.68 20.88
CA PRO A 686 33.87 -20.95 20.34
C PRO A 686 33.11 -21.97 21.28
N ALA A 687 32.36 -22.88 20.64
CA ALA A 687 32.13 -24.34 20.84
C ALA A 687 31.53 -25.01 22.13
N LEU A 688 30.41 -25.75 21.92
CA LEU A 688 29.89 -27.11 22.36
C LEU A 688 30.47 -27.85 23.61
N PRO A 689 29.79 -28.84 24.28
CA PRO A 689 28.75 -29.80 23.80
C PRO A 689 27.60 -30.22 24.78
N ILE A 690 26.69 -31.08 24.30
CA ILE A 690 25.53 -31.78 24.94
C ILE A 690 26.01 -33.01 25.76
N PRO A 691 25.30 -33.53 26.80
CA PRO A 691 24.43 -34.73 26.61
C PRO A 691 23.17 -34.90 27.53
N SER A 692 22.11 -35.47 26.94
CA SER A 692 21.25 -36.61 27.41
C SER A 692 20.26 -36.56 28.61
N GLN A 693 18.97 -36.74 28.26
CA GLN A 693 17.92 -37.67 28.77
C GLN A 693 17.81 -38.07 30.27
N SER A 694 16.62 -37.91 30.88
CA SER A 694 15.64 -39.00 31.18
C SER A 694 14.47 -38.58 32.13
N GLN A 695 13.39 -39.37 32.07
CA GLN A 695 12.00 -39.23 32.62
C GLN A 695 11.93 -39.31 34.17
N SER A 696 10.96 -38.73 34.91
CA SER A 696 9.58 -39.22 35.15
C SER A 696 8.96 -38.41 36.35
N VAL A 697 7.74 -37.84 36.23
CA VAL A 697 6.41 -38.26 36.77
C VAL A 697 6.01 -37.69 38.17
N GLU A 698 4.95 -36.85 38.15
CA GLU A 698 3.86 -36.58 39.14
C GLU A 698 4.10 -35.98 40.55
N ASN A 699 3.61 -34.76 40.84
CA ASN A 699 2.24 -34.45 41.35
C ASN A 699 2.11 -33.03 41.99
N ILE A 700 1.16 -32.22 41.49
CA ILE A 700 0.04 -31.49 42.17
C ILE A 700 0.33 -30.99 43.62
N SER A 701 0.27 -29.72 44.06
CA SER A 701 -0.52 -28.52 43.72
C SER A 701 -0.03 -27.29 44.51
N SER A 702 -0.52 -26.08 44.12
CA SER A 702 -0.54 -24.79 44.86
C SER A 702 0.71 -23.90 44.69
N THR A 703 0.72 -22.60 44.40
CA THR A 703 -0.26 -21.53 44.10
C THR A 703 0.56 -20.31 43.64
N ILE A 704 0.09 -19.58 42.62
CA ILE A 704 0.37 -18.15 42.31
C ILE A 704 1.84 -17.69 42.42
N GLU A 705 2.54 -17.65 41.28
CA GLU A 705 3.38 -16.54 40.81
C GLU A 705 4.12 -16.95 39.53
N ARG A 706 4.28 -16.01 38.59
CA ARG A 706 5.01 -16.08 37.30
C ARG A 706 4.22 -16.60 36.09
N ASN A 707 3.51 -15.68 35.44
CA ASN A 707 3.30 -15.70 33.99
C ASN A 707 3.49 -14.26 33.46
N ARG A 708 4.76 -13.88 33.27
CA ARG A 708 5.20 -12.84 32.35
C ARG A 708 6.33 -13.47 31.56
N ILE A 709 6.26 -13.36 30.23
CA ILE A 709 7.16 -13.93 29.21
C ILE A 709 6.80 -15.38 28.83
N ASP A 710 5.92 -15.51 27.83
CA ASP A 710 5.97 -16.53 26.77
C ASP A 710 4.68 -16.47 25.93
N HIS A 711 4.59 -15.57 24.94
CA HIS A 711 3.60 -15.64 23.86
C HIS A 711 4.22 -15.28 22.49
N PHE A 712 5.46 -15.72 22.27
CA PHE A 712 6.04 -15.89 20.92
C PHE A 712 6.65 -17.29 20.85
N GLY A 713 5.88 -18.24 20.33
CA GLY A 713 6.42 -19.55 19.94
C GLY A 713 5.61 -20.75 20.42
N ARG A 714 4.49 -21.05 19.74
CA ARG A 714 4.04 -22.43 19.43
C ARG A 714 2.79 -22.42 18.55
N TYR A 715 2.99 -22.27 17.25
CA TYR A 715 2.16 -22.91 16.23
C TYR A 715 3.12 -23.68 15.32
N LYS A 716 3.35 -24.95 15.64
CA LYS A 716 4.10 -25.91 14.83
C LYS A 716 3.27 -27.17 14.75
N SER A 717 2.34 -27.23 13.80
CA SER A 717 2.01 -28.49 13.13
C SER A 717 1.21 -28.33 11.83
N THR A 718 0.70 -27.14 11.49
CA THR A 718 -0.04 -26.90 10.22
C THR A 718 0.66 -25.95 9.24
N ASP A 719 1.64 -25.15 9.68
CA ASP A 719 2.20 -24.04 8.90
C ASP A 719 3.25 -24.42 7.83
N ASP A 720 4.02 -25.50 8.03
CA ASP A 720 4.99 -25.98 7.02
C ASP A 720 4.30 -26.69 5.84
N ALA A 721 3.08 -27.20 6.03
CA ALA A 721 2.37 -27.99 5.01
C ALA A 721 1.96 -27.14 3.79
N ASP A 722 1.55 -25.88 4.00
CA ASP A 722 1.17 -24.97 2.94
C ASP A 722 2.38 -24.52 2.11
N ILE A 723 3.52 -24.24 2.75
CA ILE A 723 4.77 -23.87 2.06
C ILE A 723 5.31 -25.07 1.29
N ASP A 724 5.34 -26.25 1.91
CA ASP A 724 5.69 -27.50 1.24
C ASP A 724 4.79 -27.78 0.04
N LYS A 725 3.49 -27.48 0.15
CA LYS A 725 2.54 -27.63 -0.95
C LYS A 725 2.86 -26.66 -2.09
N MET A 726 3.18 -25.38 -1.82
CA MET A 726 3.60 -24.43 -2.86
C MET A 726 4.84 -24.91 -3.62
N ILE A 727 5.81 -25.48 -2.91
CA ILE A 727 7.05 -26.00 -3.49
C ILE A 727 6.77 -27.26 -4.32
N ARG A 728 6.03 -28.23 -3.77
CA ARG A 728 5.71 -29.52 -4.42
C ARG A 728 4.80 -29.38 -5.65
N THR A 729 4.04 -28.30 -5.73
CA THR A 729 3.12 -28.03 -6.85
C THR A 729 3.78 -27.31 -8.03
N THR A 730 5.07 -26.92 -7.89
CA THR A 730 5.86 -26.43 -9.02
C THR A 730 6.06 -27.52 -10.08
N ARG A 731 6.01 -27.13 -11.36
CA ARG A 731 6.06 -28.05 -12.51
C ARG A 731 6.82 -27.44 -13.67
N SER A 732 7.44 -28.28 -14.49
CA SER A 732 8.05 -27.84 -15.74
C SER A 732 7.00 -27.69 -16.84
N TYR A 733 7.19 -26.69 -17.69
CA TYR A 733 6.40 -26.46 -18.90
C TYR A 733 7.21 -26.86 -20.14
N SER A 734 6.75 -27.87 -20.88
CA SER A 734 7.51 -28.55 -21.94
C SER A 734 6.97 -28.36 -23.37
N GLN A 735 5.93 -27.54 -23.57
CA GLN A 735 5.32 -27.34 -24.89
C GLN A 735 6.18 -26.42 -25.79
N MET A 736 6.21 -26.69 -27.10
CA MET A 736 6.92 -25.86 -28.09
C MET A 736 6.18 -24.55 -28.41
N GLU A 737 4.85 -24.59 -28.40
CA GLU A 737 3.97 -23.43 -28.50
C GLU A 737 3.42 -23.10 -27.12
N PHE A 738 3.37 -21.81 -26.79
CA PHE A 738 2.89 -21.34 -25.50
C PHE A 738 1.36 -21.33 -25.50
N ASN A 739 0.75 -22.37 -24.94
CA ASN A 739 -0.68 -22.42 -24.64
C ASN A 739 -0.91 -22.06 -23.17
N GLN A 740 -1.55 -20.92 -22.93
CA GLN A 740 -2.17 -20.66 -21.63
C GLN A 740 -3.38 -21.60 -21.50
N THR A 741 -3.34 -22.54 -20.57
CA THR A 741 -4.56 -23.23 -20.14
C THR A 741 -5.46 -22.21 -19.47
N GLU A 742 -6.63 -21.98 -20.07
CA GLU A 742 -7.69 -21.12 -19.54
C GLU A 742 -8.06 -21.55 -18.10
N HIS A 743 -7.61 -20.77 -17.11
CA HIS A 743 -8.42 -20.64 -15.91
C HIS A 743 -9.56 -19.69 -16.27
N SER A 744 -10.77 -20.25 -16.31
CA SER A 744 -12.04 -19.54 -16.48
C SER A 744 -12.00 -18.12 -15.92
N ARG A 745 -12.36 -17.16 -16.79
CA ARG A 745 -12.53 -15.75 -16.46
C ARG A 745 -13.38 -15.59 -15.20
N ASN A 746 -12.78 -15.03 -14.15
CA ASN A 746 -13.45 -14.06 -13.30
C ASN A 746 -12.77 -12.72 -13.53
N GLU A 747 -13.53 -11.70 -13.93
CA GLU A 747 -13.08 -10.38 -14.38
C GLU A 747 -12.48 -9.50 -13.25
N ASN A 748 -12.02 -10.09 -12.15
CA ASN A 748 -11.73 -9.40 -10.89
C ASN A 748 -10.22 -9.31 -10.55
N ASN A 749 -9.31 -9.67 -11.45
CA ASN A 749 -7.87 -9.56 -11.20
C ASN A 749 -7.28 -8.26 -11.77
N THR A 750 -7.27 -7.20 -10.95
CA THR A 750 -6.51 -5.96 -11.22
C THR A 750 -5.01 -6.19 -11.03
N SER A 751 -4.39 -6.92 -11.97
CA SER A 751 -2.99 -6.78 -12.44
C SER A 751 -2.53 -8.01 -13.24
N CYS A 752 -3.37 -8.53 -14.14
CA CYS A 752 -2.97 -9.58 -15.08
C CYS A 752 -3.50 -9.26 -16.47
N GLU A 753 -2.89 -8.28 -17.12
CA GLU A 753 -3.13 -8.00 -18.54
C GLU A 753 -2.69 -9.21 -19.40
N PHE A 754 -3.45 -9.45 -20.47
CA PHE A 754 -3.30 -10.60 -21.37
C PHE A 754 -2.02 -10.50 -22.20
N VAL A 755 -1.13 -11.48 -22.09
CA VAL A 755 -0.07 -11.69 -23.09
C VAL A 755 -0.70 -12.56 -24.18
N PRO A 756 -0.77 -12.12 -25.46
CA PRO A 756 -1.27 -12.94 -26.55
C PRO A 756 -0.41 -14.20 -26.68
N ALA A 757 -0.87 -15.30 -26.07
CA ALA A 757 -0.17 -16.57 -26.06
C ALA A 757 0.14 -17.08 -27.48
N ALA A 758 -0.70 -16.67 -28.44
CA ALA A 758 -0.64 -17.05 -29.86
C ALA A 758 0.63 -16.64 -30.62
N ASN A 759 1.51 -15.77 -30.09
CA ASN A 759 2.68 -15.25 -30.83
C ASN A 759 4.06 -15.63 -30.24
N MET A 760 4.12 -16.46 -29.19
CA MET A 760 5.36 -16.80 -28.51
C MET A 760 5.96 -18.13 -29.01
N ILE A 761 7.24 -18.12 -29.39
CA ILE A 761 8.00 -19.31 -29.82
C ILE A 761 9.12 -19.60 -28.81
N ARG A 762 9.31 -20.87 -28.47
CA ARG A 762 10.43 -21.30 -27.63
C ARG A 762 11.76 -21.25 -28.40
N TYR A 763 12.78 -20.67 -27.79
CA TYR A 763 14.14 -20.69 -28.30
C TYR A 763 14.83 -22.03 -28.01
N ASP A 764 15.56 -22.56 -29.00
CA ASP A 764 16.11 -23.93 -28.97
C ASP A 764 17.11 -24.18 -27.84
N LYS A 765 17.86 -23.16 -27.42
CA LYS A 765 18.87 -23.28 -26.37
C LYS A 765 18.30 -22.94 -25.00
N LEU A 766 18.66 -23.74 -24.01
CA LEU A 766 18.41 -23.46 -22.60
C LEU A 766 19.46 -22.50 -22.04
N PHE A 767 19.02 -21.58 -21.18
CA PHE A 767 19.86 -20.62 -20.48
C PHE A 767 20.01 -21.11 -19.04
N HIS A 768 21.17 -21.68 -18.67
CA HIS A 768 21.38 -22.27 -17.33
C HIS A 768 20.29 -23.28 -16.88
N GLY A 769 19.72 -24.02 -17.84
CA GLY A 769 18.61 -24.96 -17.62
C GLY A 769 17.20 -24.36 -17.76
N ILE A 770 17.09 -23.04 -17.95
CA ILE A 770 15.83 -22.31 -18.08
C ILE A 770 15.51 -22.07 -19.55
N PRO A 771 14.32 -22.48 -20.05
CA PRO A 771 13.88 -22.20 -21.42
C PRO A 771 13.46 -20.72 -21.59
N LEU A 772 13.67 -20.18 -22.79
CA LEU A 772 13.28 -18.83 -23.17
C LEU A 772 12.18 -18.87 -24.26
N TYR A 773 11.09 -18.15 -24.05
CA TYR A 773 10.00 -17.96 -25.01
C TYR A 773 10.02 -16.52 -25.54
N ILE A 774 9.91 -16.32 -26.85
CA ILE A 774 10.12 -15.01 -27.47
C ILE A 774 9.00 -14.76 -28.47
N ASP A 775 8.48 -13.54 -28.49
CA ASP A 775 7.51 -13.12 -29.50
C ASP A 775 8.15 -13.15 -30.90
N ARG A 776 7.41 -13.67 -31.89
CA ARG A 776 7.84 -13.80 -33.29
C ARG A 776 8.43 -12.53 -33.89
N ASN A 777 8.01 -11.36 -33.41
CA ASN A 777 8.44 -10.06 -33.95
C ASN A 777 9.68 -9.49 -33.26
N VAL A 778 10.24 -10.18 -32.27
CA VAL A 778 11.44 -9.74 -31.53
C VAL A 778 12.69 -10.26 -32.21
N LYS A 779 13.59 -9.35 -32.60
CA LYS A 779 14.89 -9.70 -33.16
C LYS A 779 15.85 -10.15 -32.06
N LEU A 780 16.36 -11.37 -32.18
CA LEU A 780 17.36 -11.90 -31.28
C LEU A 780 18.72 -11.22 -31.53
N THR A 781 19.22 -10.47 -30.54
CA THR A 781 20.54 -9.84 -30.58
C THR A 781 21.47 -10.54 -29.59
N ASN A 782 22.79 -10.46 -29.79
CA ASN A 782 23.76 -11.02 -28.84
C ASN A 782 23.58 -10.42 -27.43
N ILE A 783 23.21 -9.14 -27.34
CA ILE A 783 22.93 -8.45 -26.08
C ILE A 783 21.75 -9.10 -25.35
N LEU A 784 20.65 -9.37 -26.07
CA LEU A 784 19.46 -10.03 -25.51
C LEU A 784 19.79 -11.45 -25.02
N ILE A 785 20.62 -12.19 -25.76
CA ILE A 785 21.08 -13.52 -25.35
C ILE A 785 21.88 -13.43 -24.05
N ASP A 786 22.84 -12.50 -23.95
CA ASP A 786 23.67 -12.38 -22.75
C ASP A 786 22.86 -11.91 -21.53
N GLN A 787 21.91 -10.99 -21.72
CA GLN A 787 20.95 -10.61 -20.68
C GLN A 787 20.07 -11.79 -20.25
N GLY A 788 19.60 -12.60 -21.21
CA GLY A 788 18.86 -13.82 -20.94
C GLY A 788 19.67 -14.81 -20.09
N LYS A 789 20.97 -14.97 -20.36
CA LYS A 789 21.86 -15.82 -19.55
C LYS A 789 22.04 -15.27 -18.15
N GLN A 790 22.24 -13.96 -18.00
CA GLN A 790 22.39 -13.30 -16.70
C GLN A 790 21.16 -13.50 -15.83
N LEU A 791 19.97 -13.21 -16.36
CA LEU A 791 18.74 -13.41 -15.60
C LEU A 791 18.50 -14.89 -15.29
N ALA A 792 18.76 -15.78 -16.24
CA ALA A 792 18.62 -17.21 -16.01
C ALA A 792 19.61 -17.75 -14.95
N TRP A 793 20.83 -17.24 -14.88
CA TRP A 793 21.80 -17.58 -13.85
C TRP A 793 21.28 -17.23 -12.45
N LEU A 794 20.73 -16.02 -12.30
CA LEU A 794 20.10 -15.57 -11.06
C LEU A 794 18.92 -16.49 -10.67
N LEU A 795 17.99 -16.72 -11.59
CA LEU A 795 16.80 -17.54 -11.33
C LEU A 795 17.16 -19.00 -11.02
N SER A 796 18.17 -19.57 -11.70
CA SER A 796 18.70 -20.91 -11.41
C SER A 796 19.31 -20.98 -10.01
N GLY A 797 19.99 -19.91 -9.59
CA GLY A 797 20.52 -19.76 -8.23
C GLY A 797 19.42 -19.71 -7.17
N LEU A 798 18.39 -18.88 -7.39
CA LEU A 798 17.21 -18.81 -6.49
C LEU A 798 16.48 -20.15 -6.41
N ALA A 799 16.25 -20.82 -7.54
CA ALA A 799 15.60 -22.12 -7.57
C ALA A 799 16.36 -23.17 -6.74
N LYS A 800 17.67 -23.30 -6.95
CA LYS A 800 18.50 -24.35 -6.32
C LYS A 800 18.91 -24.05 -4.88
N GLN A 801 19.28 -22.80 -4.58
CA GLN A 801 19.96 -22.44 -3.34
C GLN A 801 19.03 -21.76 -2.33
N VAL A 802 17.89 -21.23 -2.77
CA VAL A 802 16.92 -20.55 -1.91
C VAL A 802 15.67 -21.41 -1.76
N PHE A 803 14.91 -21.61 -2.84
CA PHE A 803 13.59 -22.27 -2.77
C PHE A 803 13.65 -23.80 -2.83
N ASN A 804 14.79 -24.37 -3.19
CA ASN A 804 14.98 -25.81 -3.39
C ASN A 804 13.93 -26.44 -4.35
N ILE A 805 13.64 -25.75 -5.46
CA ILE A 805 12.75 -26.22 -6.54
C ILE A 805 13.57 -26.59 -7.79
N PRO A 806 13.07 -27.51 -8.64
CA PRO A 806 13.73 -27.87 -9.89
C PRO A 806 13.87 -26.64 -10.81
N VAL A 807 15.00 -26.47 -11.47
CA VAL A 807 15.27 -25.29 -12.33
C VAL A 807 14.33 -25.26 -13.54
N GLU A 808 13.84 -26.42 -13.96
CA GLU A 808 12.91 -26.62 -15.06
C GLU A 808 11.52 -26.00 -14.81
N THR A 809 11.25 -25.58 -13.56
CA THR A 809 10.03 -24.86 -13.16
C THR A 809 10.09 -23.37 -13.46
N MET A 810 11.29 -22.83 -13.69
CA MET A 810 11.51 -21.44 -14.09
C MET A 810 11.58 -21.34 -15.60
N HIS A 811 10.97 -20.29 -16.16
CA HIS A 811 10.89 -20.02 -17.60
C HIS A 811 11.13 -18.52 -17.83
N LEU A 812 11.83 -18.17 -18.91
CA LEU A 812 11.94 -16.79 -19.36
C LEU A 812 10.95 -16.55 -20.49
N PHE A 813 10.38 -15.35 -20.54
CA PHE A 813 9.64 -14.91 -21.72
C PHE A 813 10.01 -13.48 -22.11
N ARG A 814 9.85 -13.13 -23.39
CA ARG A 814 10.11 -11.79 -23.91
C ARG A 814 9.00 -11.39 -24.89
N ASP A 815 8.08 -10.56 -24.43
CA ASP A 815 7.02 -9.94 -25.25
C ASP A 815 7.44 -8.59 -25.85
N ILE A 816 6.61 -7.97 -26.71
CA ILE A 816 6.91 -6.66 -27.31
C ILE A 816 6.56 -5.48 -26.38
N GLU A 817 5.38 -5.53 -25.75
CA GLU A 817 4.75 -4.37 -25.12
C GLU A 817 4.16 -4.61 -23.73
N SER A 818 4.10 -5.85 -23.22
CA SER A 818 3.38 -6.11 -21.97
C SER A 818 4.07 -5.48 -20.76
N ALA A 819 3.27 -4.99 -19.80
CA ALA A 819 3.76 -4.49 -18.51
C ALA A 819 4.00 -5.62 -17.48
N ARG A 820 3.92 -6.89 -17.90
CA ARG A 820 3.93 -8.05 -17.01
C ARG A 820 5.36 -8.41 -16.59
N ILE A 821 5.61 -8.48 -15.29
CA ILE A 821 6.94 -8.77 -14.74
C ILE A 821 7.18 -10.27 -14.68
N ALA A 822 6.20 -11.02 -14.18
CA ALA A 822 6.19 -12.47 -14.13
C ALA A 822 4.75 -13.00 -14.13
N PHE A 823 4.60 -14.32 -14.26
CA PHE A 823 3.36 -15.02 -14.00
C PHE A 823 3.57 -16.49 -13.71
N ASN A 824 2.63 -17.07 -12.98
CA ASN A 824 2.51 -18.51 -12.78
C ASN A 824 1.46 -19.10 -13.72
N SER A 825 1.83 -20.15 -14.45
CA SER A 825 0.93 -20.97 -15.24
C SER A 825 0.95 -22.40 -14.72
N ASN A 826 0.02 -22.71 -13.79
CA ASN A 826 -0.20 -24.05 -13.24
C ASN A 826 1.07 -24.74 -12.70
N GLY A 827 1.88 -23.99 -11.93
CA GLY A 827 3.12 -24.50 -11.35
C GLY A 827 4.40 -24.11 -12.11
N ALA A 828 4.28 -23.58 -13.33
CA ALA A 828 5.41 -23.09 -14.11
C ALA A 828 5.54 -21.57 -14.00
N LEU A 829 6.72 -21.09 -13.62
CA LEU A 829 6.96 -19.68 -13.27
C LEU A 829 7.68 -18.97 -14.42
N PHE A 830 7.01 -18.00 -15.04
CA PHE A 830 7.51 -17.26 -16.20
C PHE A 830 7.95 -15.86 -15.81
N PHE A 831 9.17 -15.46 -16.17
CA PHE A 831 9.75 -14.15 -15.86
C PHE A 831 10.06 -13.36 -17.13
N ASN A 832 9.68 -12.08 -17.15
CA ASN A 832 9.82 -11.25 -18.34
C ASN A 832 11.24 -10.69 -18.48
N LEU A 833 11.93 -11.08 -19.55
CA LEU A 833 13.26 -10.59 -19.90
C LEU A 833 13.23 -9.10 -20.28
N ARG A 834 12.16 -8.61 -20.91
CA ARG A 834 12.02 -7.18 -21.28
C ARG A 834 12.05 -6.27 -20.06
N TYR A 835 11.49 -6.72 -18.94
CA TYR A 835 11.54 -5.93 -17.70
C TYR A 835 12.96 -5.84 -17.14
N TYR A 836 13.74 -6.93 -17.24
CA TYR A 836 15.16 -6.93 -16.88
C TYR A 836 15.97 -5.97 -17.76
N GLU A 837 15.72 -5.99 -19.08
CA GLU A 837 16.31 -5.08 -20.06
C GLU A 837 16.06 -3.61 -19.70
N GLN A 838 14.83 -3.25 -19.35
CA GLN A 838 14.46 -1.85 -19.13
C GLN A 838 14.88 -1.30 -17.76
N VAL A 839 14.85 -2.13 -16.73
CA VAL A 839 14.97 -1.66 -15.35
C VAL A 839 16.37 -1.81 -14.79
N PHE A 840 17.09 -2.88 -15.17
CA PHE A 840 18.33 -3.22 -14.52
C PHE A 840 19.53 -3.16 -15.46
N PHE A 841 19.33 -3.30 -16.78
CA PHE A 841 20.45 -3.45 -17.71
C PHE A 841 21.33 -2.21 -17.85
N ASP A 842 20.76 -1.01 -18.00
CA ASP A 842 21.57 0.21 -18.21
C ASP A 842 22.40 0.53 -16.96
N ASP A 843 21.80 0.44 -15.78
CA ASP A 843 22.48 0.57 -14.49
C ASP A 843 23.58 -0.50 -14.35
N PHE A 844 23.27 -1.76 -14.65
CA PHE A 844 24.20 -2.87 -14.54
C PHE A 844 25.40 -2.73 -15.51
N LYS A 845 25.16 -2.26 -16.74
CA LYS A 845 26.18 -2.00 -17.76
C LYS A 845 27.11 -0.84 -17.36
N LEU A 846 26.58 0.23 -16.79
CA LEU A 846 27.37 1.36 -16.30
C LEU A 846 28.31 0.93 -15.16
N TYR A 847 27.86 0.02 -14.29
CA TYR A 847 28.69 -0.55 -13.22
C TYR A 847 29.77 -1.51 -13.75
N LEU A 848 29.46 -2.33 -14.76
CA LEU A 848 30.42 -3.22 -15.43
C LEU A 848 31.59 -2.46 -16.10
N GLN A 849 31.34 -1.25 -16.61
CA GLN A 849 32.39 -0.43 -17.23
C GLN A 849 33.38 0.17 -16.23
N ASN A 850 32.97 0.31 -14.96
CA ASN A 850 33.73 1.00 -13.92
C ASN A 850 34.32 0.06 -12.84
N SER A 851 34.05 -1.24 -12.89
CA SER A 851 34.50 -2.20 -11.86
C SER A 851 34.67 -3.61 -12.42
N THR A 852 35.78 -4.26 -12.07
CA THR A 852 36.15 -5.60 -12.57
C THR A 852 35.58 -6.77 -11.75
N SER A 853 34.89 -6.50 -10.63
CA SER A 853 34.31 -7.54 -9.76
C SER A 853 32.95 -7.14 -9.21
N LEU A 854 31.89 -7.83 -9.67
CA LEU A 854 30.51 -7.72 -9.20
C LEU A 854 30.25 -8.77 -8.11
N SER A 855 30.72 -8.50 -6.90
CA SER A 855 30.45 -9.34 -5.74
C SER A 855 29.13 -8.96 -5.04
N SER A 856 28.75 -9.76 -4.05
CA SER A 856 27.58 -9.60 -3.18
C SER A 856 27.49 -8.28 -2.40
N SER A 857 28.58 -7.51 -2.32
CA SER A 857 28.61 -6.17 -1.72
C SER A 857 28.17 -5.06 -2.68
N THR A 858 28.00 -5.35 -3.97
CA THR A 858 27.61 -4.34 -4.97
C THR A 858 26.13 -3.98 -4.83
N PRO A 859 25.76 -2.69 -4.64
CA PRO A 859 24.37 -2.28 -4.44
C PRO A 859 23.41 -2.74 -5.53
N ILE A 860 23.83 -2.71 -6.80
CA ILE A 860 23.00 -3.14 -7.94
C ILE A 860 22.73 -4.65 -7.94
N VAL A 861 23.71 -5.47 -7.54
CA VAL A 861 23.54 -6.93 -7.44
C VAL A 861 22.54 -7.26 -6.33
N ARG A 862 22.68 -6.62 -5.16
CA ARG A 862 21.72 -6.76 -4.05
C ARG A 862 20.32 -6.36 -4.46
N LYS A 863 20.18 -5.26 -5.21
CA LYS A 863 18.91 -4.78 -5.75
C LYS A 863 18.23 -5.80 -6.66
N ILE A 864 18.97 -6.35 -7.62
CA ILE A 864 18.46 -7.34 -8.57
C ILE A 864 18.05 -8.63 -7.84
N VAL A 865 18.90 -9.16 -6.95
CA VAL A 865 18.63 -10.41 -6.23
C VAL A 865 17.39 -10.27 -5.34
N ASN A 866 17.28 -9.19 -4.56
CA ASN A 866 16.13 -8.97 -3.69
C ASN A 866 14.83 -8.80 -4.49
N PHE A 867 14.89 -8.12 -5.64
CA PHE A 867 13.72 -7.95 -6.51
C PHE A 867 13.21 -9.30 -7.02
N TYR A 868 14.06 -10.11 -7.65
CA TYR A 868 13.63 -11.40 -8.21
C TYR A 868 13.30 -12.44 -7.14
N PHE A 869 13.87 -12.33 -5.94
CA PHE A 869 13.43 -13.12 -4.78
C PHE A 869 11.96 -12.86 -4.45
N MET A 870 11.58 -11.58 -4.30
CA MET A 870 10.18 -11.20 -3.98
C MET A 870 9.22 -11.58 -5.11
N VAL A 871 9.63 -11.39 -6.37
CA VAL A 871 8.81 -11.82 -7.52
C VAL A 871 8.62 -13.34 -7.50
N THR A 872 9.66 -14.12 -7.19
CA THR A 872 9.54 -15.58 -7.12
C THR A 872 8.62 -16.02 -5.98
N CYS A 873 8.69 -15.38 -4.80
CA CYS A 873 7.75 -15.62 -3.70
C CYS A 873 6.29 -15.34 -4.09
N HIS A 874 6.06 -14.26 -4.84
CA HIS A 874 4.74 -13.89 -5.35
C HIS A 874 4.19 -14.97 -6.28
N GLU A 875 4.99 -15.40 -7.26
CA GLU A 875 4.56 -16.41 -8.22
C GLU A 875 4.41 -17.79 -7.57
N LEU A 876 5.25 -18.17 -6.61
CA LEU A 876 5.08 -19.42 -5.85
C LEU A 876 3.76 -19.46 -5.05
N SER A 877 3.32 -18.32 -4.53
CA SER A 877 2.05 -18.22 -3.80
C SER A 877 0.86 -18.51 -4.71
N HIS A 878 0.97 -18.19 -6.00
CA HIS A 878 -0.04 -18.51 -7.01
C HIS A 878 -0.20 -20.02 -7.28
N ASN A 879 0.67 -20.89 -6.75
CA ASN A 879 0.45 -22.34 -6.80
C ASN A 879 -0.71 -22.82 -5.93
N ILE A 880 -1.13 -22.00 -4.95
CA ILE A 880 -2.25 -22.33 -4.06
C ILE A 880 -3.44 -21.40 -4.28
N ASP A 881 -3.21 -20.10 -4.43
CA ASP A 881 -4.29 -19.10 -4.61
C ASP A 881 -4.16 -18.33 -5.91
N SER A 882 -5.21 -18.35 -6.73
CA SER A 882 -5.25 -17.60 -7.98
C SER A 882 -5.61 -16.12 -7.81
N ASN A 883 -6.16 -15.73 -6.65
CA ASN A 883 -6.64 -14.38 -6.37
C ASN A 883 -5.76 -13.69 -5.33
N HIS A 884 -5.49 -12.39 -5.48
CA HIS A 884 -4.70 -11.60 -4.53
C HIS A 884 -5.49 -11.20 -3.25
N ASP A 885 -6.16 -12.17 -2.62
CA ASP A 885 -6.90 -11.96 -1.37
C ASP A 885 -5.99 -12.01 -0.12
N LEU A 886 -6.58 -11.88 1.07
CA LEU A 886 -5.81 -11.91 2.33
C LEU A 886 -5.09 -13.26 2.54
N ASN A 887 -5.62 -14.37 2.02
CA ASN A 887 -4.94 -15.67 2.11
C ASN A 887 -3.68 -15.67 1.24
N PHE A 888 -3.77 -15.13 0.02
CA PHE A 888 -2.62 -14.94 -0.85
C PHE A 888 -1.57 -14.04 -0.19
N ILE A 889 -1.96 -12.90 0.39
CA ILE A 889 -1.03 -11.97 1.05
C ILE A 889 -0.34 -12.65 2.25
N ASN A 890 -1.10 -13.34 3.10
CA ASN A 890 -0.56 -14.06 4.25
C ASN A 890 0.42 -15.16 3.82
N ARG A 891 0.12 -15.87 2.74
CA ARG A 891 0.97 -16.94 2.18
C ARG A 891 2.24 -16.39 1.53
N PHE A 892 2.11 -15.30 0.79
CA PHE A 892 3.22 -14.55 0.21
C PHE A 892 4.18 -14.03 1.29
N GLU A 893 3.65 -13.46 2.37
CA GLU A 893 4.47 -13.02 3.50
C GLU A 893 5.16 -14.19 4.18
N LYS A 894 4.44 -15.29 4.45
CA LYS A 894 4.99 -16.50 5.05
C LYS A 894 6.13 -17.12 4.24
N VAL A 895 5.97 -17.28 2.92
CA VAL A 895 7.03 -17.85 2.06
C VAL A 895 8.23 -16.90 1.95
N SER A 896 8.00 -15.58 1.94
CA SER A 896 9.07 -14.58 1.91
C SER A 896 9.90 -14.58 3.18
N VAL A 897 9.25 -14.65 4.36
CA VAL A 897 9.95 -14.74 5.65
C VAL A 897 10.67 -16.08 5.77
N ARG A 898 10.05 -17.19 5.33
CA ARG A 898 10.63 -18.54 5.44
C ARG A 898 11.95 -18.69 4.71
N PHE A 899 12.12 -18.05 3.56
CA PHE A 899 13.31 -18.19 2.70
C PHE A 899 14.27 -16.99 2.78
N MET A 900 14.04 -16.06 3.72
CA MET A 900 14.83 -14.84 3.84
C MET A 900 16.29 -15.14 4.18
N ASP A 901 16.53 -16.07 5.12
CA ASP A 901 17.87 -16.48 5.55
C ASP A 901 18.63 -17.19 4.41
N GLU A 902 17.98 -18.12 3.70
CA GLU A 902 18.55 -18.79 2.54
C GLU A 902 18.87 -17.80 1.41
N LYS A 903 18.02 -16.78 1.21
CA LYS A 903 18.26 -15.69 0.27
C LYS A 903 19.44 -14.81 0.68
N ASP A 904 19.63 -14.51 1.96
CA ASP A 904 20.80 -13.75 2.44
C ASP A 904 22.09 -14.58 2.30
N ALA A 905 22.03 -15.87 2.61
CA ALA A 905 23.13 -16.81 2.38
C ALA A 905 23.45 -16.98 0.88
N PHE A 906 22.46 -17.01 0.00
CA PHE A 906 22.64 -16.99 -1.45
C PHE A 906 23.27 -15.67 -1.91
N LEU A 907 22.70 -14.54 -1.49
CA LEU A 907 23.17 -13.21 -1.86
C LEU A 907 24.63 -13.02 -1.52
N SER A 908 25.08 -13.42 -0.32
CA SER A 908 26.49 -13.29 0.11
C SER A 908 27.49 -14.04 -0.78
N ARG A 909 27.05 -15.12 -1.45
CA ARG A 909 27.85 -15.97 -2.33
C ARG A 909 27.63 -15.69 -3.83
N PHE A 910 26.56 -14.97 -4.16
CA PHE A 910 26.16 -14.73 -5.55
C PHE A 910 27.09 -13.73 -6.23
N SER A 911 27.51 -14.07 -7.45
CA SER A 911 28.33 -13.25 -8.32
C SER A 911 27.91 -13.49 -9.77
N PHE A 912 28.00 -12.45 -10.59
CA PHE A 912 27.88 -12.55 -12.04
C PHE A 912 29.24 -12.85 -12.72
N GLN A 913 30.33 -13.00 -11.95
CA GLN A 913 31.63 -13.37 -12.50
C GLN A 913 31.63 -14.82 -13.01
N GLY A 914 32.01 -15.02 -14.28
CA GLY A 914 32.11 -16.34 -14.92
C GLY A 914 30.96 -16.69 -15.87
N LEU A 915 30.08 -15.74 -16.19
CA LEU A 915 29.03 -15.84 -17.21
C LEU A 915 29.55 -15.58 -18.64
#